data_AF-A0A7H1BHH3-F1
#
_entry.id   AF-A0A7H1BHH3-F1
#
_cell.length_a   1.000
_cell.length_b   1.000
_cell.length_c   1.000
_cell.angle_alpha   90.00
_cell.angle_beta   90.00
_cell.angle_gamma   90.00
#
_symmetry.space_group_name_H-M   'P 1'
#
loop_
_entity.id
_entity.type
_entity.pdbx_description
1 polymer ?
#
loop_
_entity_poly.entity_id
_entity_poly.type
_entity_poly.pdbx_seq_one_letter_code
_entity_poly.pdbx_strand_id
1 'polypeptide(L)'
;MNAPSSAAVWAADDIVDGRYRVVGELGRGGMGVVHRVRHLAWGIDMAVKSPRPDLFGGPGDQELFVREAEAWVSLGLHPNVCACHYVRVVEGTPRVFAEFVEGGSLAEWIRDGRLYAGDARQALGRVLDTAVQMARGLEHSHGRGLVHQDVKPANVLLDGDGTAKITDFGLARSKGAVVPREAESAPGVSVLVPWGGMTVTYASPEQLAGGSVGRRSDVYSFAVSLLEMITGRACWSAGSVAGLALAEYLGAAANPVAAPPELANLLRRCLRQSAGHRPPSMADIADVLTGIYEQETGSAYPRPTPKAADLRADELNNRGLSLLDLDRVADAGQAFTEALSVDPHHVGAVYNAGLLSWRTGTITDVELVGRLEALPQDTESSWQTRLHIARVHLERGDVVTARELLDVLGRERPGDAEIRAATRAAADGSATDARRIETRALGEPFRLTPPVDLLARHVVAGHLPIRFSPDGRLALSGHWDGGLRLWDTATGASRPALMNGGTELIGVDLTPDGSYALSVEQGGTVRWWDVDARRCERAVPAAAAPRGCPVRLSADARIGVWIGADGHVQVWEPRTGTCRWSLGVAVEGSLDGSRYEVSPDGRHVLTGEEDGARLWSVADGRCRALPAGSPSSALCFGPDGRLAAVASDDGTVRVWDVEDGRLVRTLTGSTTAALHLALGPGGRRLLSGSSADHTVRVWDVDSGRCLRTFSAGRHGMRHLGFPDADDRFGFSVGNHPDLHTRRWRLPDGGCAAEPHVVKPREYAEISGLSGQAEDLLAEARREMTGGRHRSALGLLTRARAIPGYERAPQVLAAWRELGRSTRHVSLRAAWSRPLDAGPLPYGSVTGIGLAAHARLAVSGQSDGTLRVWDLDSGECTRAIEDHPSRAAEVALSDDGRYLLCYGTRPHAITRRQLDGDGRRQVSPHWDLTRTVLFTGDGRHALLGGREGTVRRWDLEEDRCVSAIGPAGPVNVISPSPDGRLAAIGDCTGVVGLWDLVAGRNLRTWKGPREPILSACLSADGRLALSTHMVTSSGAGDEPIRLWDAASEHCVREFVGHVGWVSAVRFTPDARFAFSAGHDRTVRMWDVASGRCLHVLEGHREYVRHLEITPDLRNLVTAGDDGLRLWQLDWELAADGV
;
A
#
# COMPACT_ATOMS: atom_id res chain seq x y z
N MET A 1 26.83 -1.57 -0.32
CA MET A 1 27.08 -1.79 -1.75
C MET A 1 28.52 -2.22 -1.93
N ASN A 2 28.77 -3.45 -2.41
CA ASN A 2 30.09 -3.89 -2.84
C ASN A 2 30.42 -3.25 -4.20
N ALA A 3 31.69 -2.98 -4.47
CA ALA A 3 32.16 -2.40 -5.73
C ALA A 3 31.61 -3.20 -6.95
N PRO A 4 31.22 -2.52 -8.05
CA PRO A 4 30.65 -3.19 -9.21
C PRO A 4 31.68 -4.14 -9.82
N SER A 5 31.35 -5.44 -9.87
CA SER A 5 32.10 -6.39 -10.70
C SER A 5 31.99 -5.94 -12.15
N SER A 6 33.07 -6.07 -12.92
CA SER A 6 33.11 -5.80 -14.35
C SER A 6 31.83 -6.28 -15.04
N ALA A 7 31.05 -5.37 -15.62
CA ALA A 7 29.81 -5.69 -16.32
C ALA A 7 30.06 -6.84 -17.32
N ALA A 8 29.45 -8.00 -17.06
CA ALA A 8 29.66 -9.18 -17.88
C ALA A 8 29.06 -8.93 -19.28
N VAL A 9 29.95 -8.88 -20.27
CA VAL A 9 29.56 -8.90 -21.69
C VAL A 9 28.96 -10.28 -21.96
N TRP A 10 27.72 -10.30 -22.43
CA TRP A 10 27.01 -11.54 -22.75
C TRP A 10 27.57 -12.16 -24.03
N ALA A 11 27.99 -13.42 -23.97
CA ALA A 11 28.41 -14.20 -25.12
C ALA A 11 27.27 -15.10 -25.63
N ALA A 12 27.37 -15.56 -26.88
CA ALA A 12 26.41 -16.53 -27.42
C ALA A 12 26.45 -17.83 -26.59
N ASP A 13 25.28 -18.43 -26.40
CA ASP A 13 25.00 -19.62 -25.58
C ASP A 13 25.14 -19.45 -24.05
N ASP A 14 25.48 -18.26 -23.55
CA ASP A 14 25.46 -17.98 -22.11
C ASP A 14 24.03 -18.16 -21.55
N ILE A 15 23.95 -18.78 -20.36
CA ILE A 15 22.72 -18.87 -19.56
C ILE A 15 22.84 -17.90 -18.39
N VAL A 16 22.12 -16.79 -18.48
CA VAL A 16 22.13 -15.70 -17.50
C VAL A 16 20.92 -15.83 -16.58
N ASP A 17 21.12 -15.65 -15.27
CA ASP A 17 20.09 -15.76 -14.21
C ASP A 17 19.33 -17.11 -14.23
N GLY A 18 19.87 -18.14 -14.88
CA GLY A 18 19.17 -19.42 -15.11
C GLY A 18 17.91 -19.34 -15.99
N ARG A 19 17.56 -18.15 -16.50
CA ARG A 19 16.30 -17.87 -17.22
C ARG A 19 16.52 -17.48 -18.68
N TYR A 20 17.66 -16.87 -18.99
CA TYR A 20 17.91 -16.21 -20.27
C TYR A 20 19.05 -16.93 -21.00
N ARG A 21 18.76 -17.52 -22.16
CA ARG A 21 19.81 -18.02 -23.05
C ARG A 21 20.12 -16.99 -24.11
N VAL A 22 21.36 -16.53 -24.17
CA VAL A 22 21.81 -15.57 -25.20
C VAL A 22 21.97 -16.31 -26.52
N VAL A 23 21.24 -15.90 -27.56
CA VAL A 23 21.30 -16.52 -28.89
C VAL A 23 22.39 -15.88 -29.73
N GLY A 24 22.55 -14.56 -29.65
CA GLY A 24 23.58 -13.82 -30.38
C GLY A 24 23.40 -12.30 -30.31
N GLU A 25 24.36 -11.57 -30.86
CA GLU A 25 24.31 -10.11 -30.97
C GLU A 25 23.53 -9.69 -32.23
N LEU A 26 22.55 -8.79 -32.06
CA LEU A 26 21.76 -8.22 -33.16
C LEU A 26 22.35 -6.91 -33.69
N GLY A 27 22.98 -6.13 -32.82
CA GLY A 27 23.59 -4.86 -33.21
C GLY A 27 24.22 -4.07 -32.07
N ARG A 28 25.07 -3.11 -32.46
CA ARG A 28 25.85 -2.25 -31.56
C ARG A 28 25.60 -0.78 -31.89
N GLY A 29 25.01 -0.04 -30.94
CA GLY A 29 24.73 1.40 -31.07
C GLY A 29 25.58 2.28 -30.15
N GLY A 30 25.31 3.59 -30.16
CA GLY A 30 26.08 4.61 -29.40
C GLY A 30 25.97 4.53 -27.88
N MET A 31 24.96 3.84 -27.32
CA MET A 31 24.72 3.71 -25.87
C MET A 31 24.67 2.25 -25.37
N GLY A 32 24.70 1.25 -26.27
CA GLY A 32 24.47 -0.14 -25.86
C GLY A 32 24.69 -1.21 -26.93
N VAL A 33 24.57 -2.47 -26.51
CA VAL A 33 24.59 -3.69 -27.33
C VAL A 33 23.21 -4.35 -27.23
N VAL A 34 22.63 -4.75 -28.36
CA VAL A 34 21.36 -5.47 -28.40
C VAL A 34 21.63 -6.94 -28.71
N HIS A 35 21.15 -7.83 -27.84
CA HIS A 35 21.25 -9.29 -28.01
C HIS A 35 19.88 -9.89 -28.30
N ARG A 36 19.83 -10.94 -29.12
CA ARG A 36 18.70 -11.86 -29.17
C ARG A 36 18.83 -12.83 -28.01
N VAL A 37 17.78 -12.95 -27.21
CA VAL A 37 17.78 -13.76 -25.98
C VAL A 37 16.51 -14.58 -25.91
N ARG A 38 16.64 -15.87 -25.63
CA ARG A 38 15.50 -16.77 -25.43
C ARG A 38 15.19 -16.93 -23.95
N HIS A 39 13.95 -16.64 -23.56
CA HIS A 39 13.45 -16.92 -22.22
C HIS A 39 13.15 -18.42 -22.09
N LEU A 40 13.87 -19.13 -21.23
CA LEU A 40 13.78 -20.59 -21.13
C LEU A 40 12.42 -21.08 -20.63
N ALA A 41 11.80 -20.37 -19.68
CA ALA A 41 10.49 -20.74 -19.15
C ALA A 41 9.33 -20.44 -20.12
N TRP A 42 9.39 -19.32 -20.86
CA TRP A 42 8.29 -18.90 -21.73
C TRP A 42 8.43 -19.38 -23.17
N GLY A 43 9.63 -19.81 -23.57
CA GLY A 43 9.91 -20.27 -24.93
C GLY A 43 9.85 -19.17 -26.00
N ILE A 44 9.97 -17.90 -25.61
CA ILE A 44 9.95 -16.75 -26.53
C ILE A 44 11.33 -16.12 -26.67
N ASP A 45 11.57 -15.48 -27.81
CA ASP A 45 12.76 -14.71 -28.07
C ASP A 45 12.48 -13.22 -27.83
N MET A 46 13.48 -12.51 -27.31
CA MET A 46 13.40 -11.09 -26.94
C MET A 46 14.66 -10.37 -27.41
N ALA A 47 14.51 -9.08 -27.68
CA ALA A 47 15.64 -8.18 -27.91
C ALA A 47 16.05 -7.57 -26.56
N VAL A 48 17.28 -7.83 -26.11
CA VAL A 48 17.80 -7.32 -24.83
C VAL A 48 18.87 -6.27 -25.06
N LYS A 49 18.52 -5.01 -24.79
CA LYS A 49 19.43 -3.87 -24.87
C LYS A 49 20.18 -3.73 -23.57
N SER A 50 21.50 -3.75 -23.67
CA SER A 50 22.43 -3.71 -22.55
C SER A 50 23.35 -2.49 -22.69
N PRO A 51 23.66 -1.79 -21.59
CA PRO A 51 24.60 -0.69 -21.61
C PRO A 51 26.02 -1.16 -22.01
N ARG A 52 26.80 -0.29 -22.67
CA ARG A 52 28.20 -0.61 -23.02
C ARG A 52 29.13 -0.38 -21.82
N PRO A 53 29.84 -1.39 -21.30
CA PRO A 53 30.72 -1.21 -20.14
C PRO A 53 31.75 -0.08 -20.29
N ASP A 54 32.24 0.11 -21.52
CA ASP A 54 33.25 1.08 -21.96
C ASP A 54 32.78 2.54 -21.99
N LEU A 55 31.47 2.80 -21.95
CA LEU A 55 30.89 4.16 -21.89
C LEU A 55 30.33 4.50 -20.49
N PHE A 56 30.42 3.56 -19.54
CA PHE A 56 29.74 3.60 -18.23
C PHE A 56 30.74 3.81 -17.09
N GLY A 57 31.57 4.84 -17.20
CA GLY A 57 32.58 5.20 -16.18
C GLY A 57 32.14 6.30 -15.21
N GLY A 58 31.08 7.06 -15.50
CA GLY A 58 30.63 8.20 -14.72
C GLY A 58 29.31 7.97 -13.95
N PRO A 59 29.10 8.60 -12.77
CA PRO A 59 27.89 8.45 -11.96
C PRO A 59 26.56 8.82 -12.67
N GLY A 60 26.60 9.62 -13.74
CA GLY A 60 25.41 10.10 -14.46
C GLY A 60 25.01 9.30 -15.70
N ASP A 61 25.82 8.33 -16.13
CA ASP A 61 25.58 7.61 -17.39
C ASP A 61 24.54 6.48 -17.21
N GLN A 62 24.48 5.90 -16.01
CA GLN A 62 23.43 4.97 -15.60
C GLN A 62 22.05 5.64 -15.54
N GLU A 63 21.96 6.87 -15.02
CA GLU A 63 20.69 7.62 -14.94
C GLU A 63 20.10 7.91 -16.32
N LEU A 64 20.94 8.13 -17.34
CA LEU A 64 20.48 8.38 -18.71
C LEU A 64 19.86 7.13 -19.33
N PHE A 65 20.51 5.98 -19.18
CA PHE A 65 19.97 4.70 -19.64
C PHE A 65 18.67 4.35 -18.92
N VAL A 66 18.60 4.61 -17.61
CA VAL A 66 17.39 4.41 -16.80
C VAL A 66 16.24 5.30 -17.29
N ARG A 67 16.49 6.57 -17.61
CA ARG A 67 15.48 7.48 -18.17
C ARG A 67 14.97 7.02 -19.54
N GLU A 68 15.85 6.50 -20.39
CA GLU A 68 15.46 5.94 -21.69
C GLU A 68 14.53 4.74 -21.52
N ALA A 69 14.90 3.84 -20.61
CA ALA A 69 14.13 2.66 -20.26
C ALA A 69 12.75 3.03 -19.68
N GLU A 70 12.68 4.01 -18.78
CA GLU A 70 11.43 4.52 -18.18
C GLU A 70 10.45 5.08 -19.21
N ALA A 71 10.95 5.89 -20.15
CA ALA A 71 10.11 6.49 -21.19
C ALA A 71 9.50 5.42 -22.10
N TRP A 72 10.28 4.40 -22.47
CA TRP A 72 9.81 3.32 -23.32
C TRP A 72 8.78 2.42 -22.61
N VAL A 73 9.00 2.10 -21.32
CA VAL A 73 8.01 1.38 -20.49
C VAL A 73 6.67 2.12 -20.45
N SER A 74 6.69 3.45 -20.51
CA SER A 74 5.49 4.29 -20.37
C SER A 74 4.69 4.52 -21.68
N LEU A 75 5.24 4.13 -22.84
CA LEU A 75 4.57 4.29 -24.15
C LEU A 75 3.33 3.41 -24.31
N GLY A 76 3.28 2.27 -23.62
CA GLY A 76 2.22 1.27 -23.79
C GLY A 76 2.29 0.53 -25.12
N LEU A 77 1.34 -0.37 -25.35
CA LEU A 77 1.33 -1.26 -26.50
C LEU A 77 0.62 -0.65 -27.71
N HIS A 78 1.32 -0.66 -28.85
CA HIS A 78 0.82 -0.18 -30.14
C HIS A 78 1.43 -1.03 -31.25
N PRO A 79 0.70 -1.40 -32.33
CA PRO A 79 1.19 -2.34 -33.33
C PRO A 79 2.38 -1.78 -34.11
N ASN A 80 2.47 -0.45 -34.24
CA ASN A 80 3.55 0.24 -34.95
C ASN A 80 4.65 0.82 -34.04
N VAL A 81 4.72 0.38 -32.78
CA VAL A 81 5.80 0.70 -31.85
C VAL A 81 6.35 -0.61 -31.31
N CYS A 82 7.67 -0.77 -31.32
CA CYS A 82 8.33 -1.91 -30.71
C CYS A 82 8.04 -1.92 -29.21
N ALA A 83 7.46 -3.00 -28.69
CA ALA A 83 7.05 -3.05 -27.29
C ALA A 83 8.26 -3.20 -26.35
N CYS A 84 8.35 -2.34 -25.33
CA CYS A 84 9.19 -2.61 -24.17
C CYS A 84 8.41 -3.51 -23.21
N HIS A 85 8.89 -4.73 -22.99
CA HIS A 85 8.22 -5.68 -22.11
C HIS A 85 8.45 -5.35 -20.64
N TYR A 86 9.72 -5.10 -20.27
CA TYR A 86 10.13 -4.72 -18.93
C TYR A 86 11.61 -4.33 -18.89
N VAL A 87 12.02 -3.74 -17.77
CA VAL A 87 13.41 -3.41 -17.46
C VAL A 87 13.79 -4.18 -16.20
N ARG A 88 14.94 -4.85 -16.20
CA ARG A 88 15.44 -5.54 -15.00
C ARG A 88 16.92 -5.24 -14.77
N VAL A 89 17.31 -5.18 -13.50
CA VAL A 89 18.72 -5.16 -13.12
C VAL A 89 19.21 -6.60 -13.01
N VAL A 90 19.97 -7.04 -14.02
CA VAL A 90 20.56 -8.39 -14.09
C VAL A 90 22.06 -8.25 -13.91
N GLU A 91 22.62 -8.98 -12.94
CA GLU A 91 24.05 -8.93 -12.59
C GLU A 91 24.53 -7.50 -12.27
N GLY A 92 23.70 -6.72 -11.57
CA GLY A 92 23.98 -5.33 -11.20
C GLY A 92 23.88 -4.32 -12.35
N THR A 93 23.45 -4.75 -13.54
CA THR A 93 23.33 -3.90 -14.73
C THR A 93 21.87 -3.77 -15.18
N PRO A 94 21.30 -2.56 -15.32
CA PRO A 94 19.96 -2.39 -15.88
C PRO A 94 19.96 -2.79 -17.36
N ARG A 95 18.98 -3.62 -17.77
CA ARG A 95 18.81 -4.09 -19.15
C ARG A 95 17.34 -3.96 -19.55
N VAL A 96 17.11 -3.54 -20.79
CA VAL A 96 15.78 -3.40 -21.37
C VAL A 96 15.45 -4.65 -22.15
N PHE A 97 14.33 -5.30 -21.81
CA PHE A 97 13.79 -6.45 -22.51
C PHE A 97 12.64 -5.99 -23.38
N ALA A 98 12.80 -6.13 -24.70
CA ALA A 98 11.86 -5.65 -25.70
C ALA A 98 11.43 -6.78 -26.64
N GLU A 99 10.37 -6.50 -27.38
CA GLU A 99 9.88 -7.33 -28.47
C GLU A 99 11.00 -7.63 -29.47
N PHE A 100 11.11 -8.91 -29.86
CA PHE A 100 11.99 -9.31 -30.95
C PHE A 100 11.20 -9.33 -32.26
N VAL A 101 11.67 -8.59 -33.26
CA VAL A 101 11.06 -8.53 -34.60
C VAL A 101 11.97 -9.25 -35.58
N GLU A 102 11.46 -10.29 -36.25
CA GLU A 102 12.29 -11.24 -37.01
C GLU A 102 12.80 -10.69 -38.36
N GLY A 103 12.02 -9.82 -39.03
CA GLY A 103 12.30 -9.39 -40.41
C GLY A 103 13.44 -8.36 -40.57
N GLY A 104 14.00 -7.84 -39.48
CA GLY A 104 15.12 -6.87 -39.49
C GLY A 104 14.69 -5.42 -39.67
N SER A 105 15.65 -4.53 -39.93
CA SER A 105 15.41 -3.08 -40.07
C SER A 105 14.97 -2.67 -41.47
N LEU A 106 14.20 -1.59 -41.59
CA LEU A 106 13.83 -0.99 -42.87
C LEU A 106 15.05 -0.57 -43.69
N ALA A 107 16.13 -0.12 -43.03
CA ALA A 107 17.41 0.16 -43.69
C ALA A 107 18.00 -1.08 -44.41
N GLU A 108 17.87 -2.28 -43.83
CA GLU A 108 18.26 -3.52 -44.49
C GLU A 108 17.31 -3.86 -45.64
N TRP A 109 16.01 -3.67 -45.48
CA TRP A 109 15.04 -3.91 -46.56
C TRP A 109 15.25 -3.01 -47.77
N ILE A 110 15.64 -1.76 -47.55
CA ILE A 110 16.02 -0.81 -48.62
C ILE A 110 17.31 -1.30 -49.30
N ARG A 111 18.34 -1.61 -48.52
CA ARG A 111 19.66 -2.05 -49.02
C ARG A 111 19.60 -3.35 -49.81
N ASP A 112 18.85 -4.32 -49.31
CA ASP A 112 18.69 -5.65 -49.91
C ASP A 112 17.67 -5.66 -51.07
N GLY A 113 16.99 -4.53 -51.31
CA GLY A 113 15.94 -4.40 -52.31
C GLY A 113 14.62 -5.09 -51.97
N ARG A 114 14.46 -5.64 -50.76
CA ARG A 114 13.24 -6.33 -50.29
C ARG A 114 12.01 -5.43 -50.31
N LEU A 115 12.18 -4.13 -50.01
CA LEU A 115 11.09 -3.15 -50.07
C LEU A 115 10.49 -3.03 -51.49
N TYR A 116 11.30 -3.28 -52.52
CA TYR A 116 10.99 -3.06 -53.93
C TYR A 116 10.57 -4.34 -54.70
N ALA A 117 10.38 -5.48 -54.01
CA ALA A 117 10.07 -6.76 -54.65
C ALA A 117 8.75 -6.77 -55.46
N GLY A 118 8.75 -7.23 -56.71
CA GLY A 118 7.54 -7.27 -57.55
C GLY A 118 7.46 -6.08 -58.52
N ASP A 119 6.26 -5.74 -58.98
CA ASP A 119 6.08 -4.63 -59.93
C ASP A 119 6.12 -3.24 -59.26
N ALA A 120 6.19 -2.18 -60.08
CA ALA A 120 6.30 -0.80 -59.60
C ALA A 120 5.12 -0.36 -58.72
N ARG A 121 3.90 -0.86 -58.99
CA ARG A 121 2.71 -0.55 -58.19
C ARG A 121 2.77 -1.27 -56.84
N GLN A 122 3.22 -2.52 -56.81
CA GLN A 122 3.43 -3.29 -55.58
C GLN A 122 4.54 -2.67 -54.71
N ALA A 123 5.63 -2.21 -55.32
CA ALA A 123 6.71 -1.50 -54.64
C ALA A 123 6.22 -0.18 -54.02
N LEU A 124 5.48 0.63 -54.79
CA LEU A 124 4.86 1.86 -54.27
C LEU A 124 3.87 1.57 -53.13
N GLY A 125 3.03 0.53 -53.28
CA GLY A 125 2.08 0.10 -52.25
C GLY A 125 2.77 -0.23 -50.92
N ARG A 126 3.88 -0.99 -50.93
CA ARG A 126 4.63 -1.30 -49.70
C ARG A 126 5.33 -0.09 -49.09
N VAL A 127 5.88 0.80 -49.91
CA VAL A 127 6.48 2.06 -49.44
C VAL A 127 5.41 2.90 -48.72
N LEU A 128 4.23 3.04 -49.31
CA LEU A 128 3.12 3.80 -48.72
C LEU A 128 2.58 3.12 -47.45
N ASP A 129 2.37 1.80 -47.45
CA ASP A 129 1.95 1.03 -46.26
C ASP A 129 2.95 1.22 -45.10
N THR A 130 4.26 1.06 -45.37
CA THR A 130 5.30 1.28 -44.37
C THR A 130 5.27 2.71 -43.83
N ALA A 131 5.10 3.71 -44.70
CA ALA A 131 5.04 5.12 -44.31
C ALA A 131 3.81 5.46 -43.46
N VAL A 132 2.63 4.91 -43.79
CA VAL A 132 1.41 5.07 -42.98
C VAL A 132 1.63 4.49 -41.59
N GLN A 133 2.19 3.28 -41.52
CA GLN A 133 2.48 2.61 -40.25
C GLN A 133 3.49 3.37 -39.39
N MET A 134 4.58 3.88 -39.99
CA MET A 134 5.54 4.74 -39.29
C MET A 134 4.89 6.01 -38.72
N ALA A 135 4.06 6.70 -39.52
CA ALA A 135 3.36 7.89 -39.07
C ALA A 135 2.42 7.59 -37.89
N ARG A 136 1.68 6.47 -37.94
CA ARG A 136 0.83 6.01 -36.83
C ARG A 136 1.62 5.72 -35.55
N GLY A 137 2.79 5.07 -35.65
CA GLY A 137 3.66 4.82 -34.50
C GLY A 137 4.24 6.09 -33.86
N LEU A 138 4.62 7.07 -34.69
CA LEU A 138 5.11 8.38 -34.22
C LEU A 138 3.98 9.20 -33.57
N GLU A 139 2.77 9.18 -34.13
CA GLU A 139 1.60 9.85 -33.53
C GLU A 139 1.28 9.27 -32.15
N HIS A 140 1.29 7.95 -32.00
CA HIS A 140 1.08 7.29 -30.70
C HIS A 140 2.08 7.78 -29.65
N SER A 141 3.36 7.86 -30.04
CA SER A 141 4.43 8.34 -29.18
C SER A 141 4.24 9.81 -28.80
N HIS A 142 3.86 10.66 -29.76
CA HIS A 142 3.58 12.08 -29.55
C HIS A 142 2.39 12.30 -28.61
N GLY A 143 1.35 11.46 -28.72
CA GLY A 143 0.18 11.45 -27.85
C GLY A 143 0.51 11.13 -26.39
N ARG A 144 1.59 10.37 -26.15
CA ARG A 144 2.16 10.08 -24.82
C ARG A 144 3.22 11.09 -24.37
N GLY A 145 3.37 12.21 -25.10
CA GLY A 145 4.30 13.29 -24.76
C GLY A 145 5.76 13.01 -25.14
N LEU A 146 6.05 11.92 -25.84
CA LEU A 146 7.40 11.56 -26.28
C LEU A 146 7.64 12.01 -27.73
N VAL A 147 8.72 12.73 -27.97
CA VAL A 147 9.22 13.07 -29.31
C VAL A 147 10.39 12.14 -29.62
N HIS A 148 10.43 11.52 -30.80
CA HIS A 148 11.39 10.47 -31.14
C HIS A 148 12.82 11.01 -31.39
N GLN A 149 12.93 12.17 -32.04
CA GLN A 149 14.16 12.93 -32.31
C GLN A 149 15.21 12.28 -33.23
N ASP A 150 15.23 10.96 -33.42
CA ASP A 150 16.14 10.25 -34.34
C ASP A 150 15.40 9.33 -35.34
N VAL A 151 14.34 9.84 -35.98
CA VAL A 151 13.55 9.07 -36.96
C VAL A 151 14.40 8.78 -38.21
N LYS A 152 14.66 7.50 -38.47
CA LYS A 152 15.44 7.01 -39.63
C LYS A 152 15.11 5.54 -39.95
N PRO A 153 15.36 5.04 -41.17
CA PRO A 153 15.06 3.65 -41.53
C PRO A 153 15.74 2.58 -40.67
N ALA A 154 16.88 2.88 -40.05
CA ALA A 154 17.54 1.94 -39.13
C ALA A 154 16.76 1.74 -37.80
N ASN A 155 15.92 2.70 -37.43
CA ASN A 155 15.10 2.68 -36.21
C ASN A 155 13.64 2.25 -36.50
N VAL A 156 13.42 1.60 -37.64
CA VAL A 156 12.13 1.00 -38.01
C VAL A 156 12.38 -0.48 -38.27
N LEU A 157 11.70 -1.35 -37.51
CA LEU A 157 11.76 -2.80 -37.68
C LEU A 157 10.56 -3.27 -38.50
N LEU A 158 10.76 -4.25 -39.37
CA LEU A 158 9.72 -4.86 -40.20
C LEU A 158 9.56 -6.32 -39.82
N ASP A 159 8.32 -6.74 -39.62
CA ASP A 159 7.97 -8.15 -39.39
C ASP A 159 7.65 -8.89 -40.70
N GLY A 160 7.53 -10.22 -40.65
CA GLY A 160 7.28 -11.08 -41.80
C GLY A 160 5.96 -10.82 -42.54
N ASP A 161 4.97 -10.22 -41.87
CA ASP A 161 3.68 -9.80 -42.44
C ASP A 161 3.68 -8.35 -42.95
N GLY A 162 4.84 -7.69 -42.95
CA GLY A 162 5.00 -6.29 -43.36
C GLY A 162 4.57 -5.26 -42.31
N THR A 163 4.37 -5.65 -41.04
CA THR A 163 4.13 -4.68 -39.97
C THR A 163 5.40 -3.91 -39.64
N ALA A 164 5.32 -2.57 -39.74
CA ALA A 164 6.41 -1.66 -39.41
C ALA A 164 6.29 -1.13 -37.97
N LYS A 165 7.37 -1.24 -37.20
CA LYS A 165 7.46 -0.86 -35.78
C LYS A 165 8.59 0.13 -35.56
N ILE A 166 8.27 1.29 -35.00
CA ILE A 166 9.28 2.28 -34.57
C ILE A 166 10.00 1.75 -33.31
N THR A 167 11.32 1.85 -33.27
CA THR A 167 12.18 1.46 -32.14
C THR A 167 13.24 2.53 -31.86
N ASP A 168 14.01 2.39 -30.79
CA ASP A 168 15.12 3.30 -30.44
C ASP A 168 14.70 4.77 -30.40
N PHE A 169 13.76 5.07 -29.51
CA PHE A 169 13.33 6.42 -29.15
C PHE A 169 14.53 7.20 -28.58
N GLY A 170 15.22 7.96 -29.43
CA GLY A 170 16.52 8.57 -29.19
C GLY A 170 16.55 9.56 -28.03
N LEU A 171 16.67 9.07 -26.80
CA LEU A 171 16.77 9.85 -25.56
C LEU A 171 18.22 10.15 -25.14
N ALA A 172 19.19 9.92 -26.03
CA ALA A 172 20.61 10.09 -25.74
C ALA A 172 21.01 11.57 -25.61
N ARG A 173 21.01 12.05 -24.37
CA ARG A 173 21.86 13.15 -23.92
C ARG A 173 23.30 12.64 -23.86
N SER A 174 24.26 13.39 -24.38
CA SER A 174 25.64 13.38 -23.88
C SER A 174 25.96 14.77 -23.30
N LYS A 175 26.77 14.80 -22.25
CA LYS A 175 26.93 15.92 -21.29
C LYS A 175 27.24 17.28 -21.95
N GLY A 176 26.56 18.33 -21.47
CA GLY A 176 27.04 19.71 -21.59
C GLY A 176 26.07 20.76 -21.04
N ALA A 177 26.42 21.33 -19.88
CA ALA A 177 25.90 22.54 -19.21
C ALA A 177 24.53 22.48 -18.48
N VAL A 178 24.59 22.91 -17.21
CA VAL A 178 23.48 23.23 -16.31
C VAL A 178 22.67 24.40 -16.87
N VAL A 179 21.34 24.33 -16.84
CA VAL A 179 20.43 25.47 -17.06
C VAL A 179 19.57 25.66 -15.79
N PRO A 180 19.31 26.90 -15.33
CA PRO A 180 18.68 27.17 -14.03
C PRO A 180 17.20 26.79 -14.00
N ARG A 181 16.72 26.35 -12.82
CA ARG A 181 15.29 26.22 -12.49
C ARG A 181 14.68 27.63 -12.49
N GLU A 182 13.93 27.98 -13.53
CA GLU A 182 12.78 28.92 -13.54
C GLU A 182 12.44 29.31 -14.99
N ALA A 183 11.63 28.48 -15.67
CA ALA A 183 10.80 28.88 -16.80
C ALA A 183 9.76 27.77 -17.04
N GLU A 184 8.50 28.03 -16.68
CA GLU A 184 7.36 27.23 -17.14
C GLU A 184 7.29 27.31 -18.67
N SER A 185 7.64 26.21 -19.35
CA SER A 185 7.50 26.10 -20.81
C SER A 185 6.13 25.56 -21.19
N ALA A 186 5.49 26.19 -22.18
CA ALA A 186 4.21 25.77 -22.74
C ALA A 186 4.18 24.28 -23.17
N PRO A 187 2.99 23.62 -23.19
CA PRO A 187 2.86 22.22 -23.54
C PRO A 187 3.43 21.92 -24.94
N GLY A 188 4.36 20.96 -25.04
CA GLY A 188 4.88 20.48 -26.33
C GLY A 188 6.23 21.05 -26.79
N VAL A 189 6.91 21.83 -25.94
CA VAL A 189 8.27 22.35 -26.21
C VAL A 189 9.27 21.65 -25.29
N SER A 190 10.24 20.92 -25.86
CA SER A 190 11.36 20.36 -25.08
C SER A 190 12.54 21.35 -25.04
N VAL A 191 13.13 21.54 -23.86
CA VAL A 191 14.28 22.43 -23.62
C VAL A 191 15.58 21.76 -24.10
N LEU A 192 16.41 22.58 -24.77
CA LEU A 192 17.65 22.27 -25.49
C LEU A 192 18.76 21.61 -24.64
N VAL A 193 19.52 20.65 -25.21
CA VAL A 193 20.83 20.16 -24.69
C VAL A 193 21.73 19.67 -25.87
N PRO A 194 23.09 19.74 -25.78
CA PRO A 194 24.01 19.81 -26.94
C PRO A 194 24.47 18.50 -27.60
N TRP A 195 24.90 18.67 -28.85
CA TRP A 195 25.71 17.84 -29.78
C TRP A 195 26.32 16.53 -29.27
N GLY A 196 25.55 15.44 -29.31
CA GLY A 196 26.12 14.09 -29.33
C GLY A 196 25.04 13.01 -29.19
N GLY A 197 24.50 12.55 -30.33
CA GLY A 197 23.46 11.51 -30.40
C GLY A 197 22.63 11.52 -31.70
N MET A 198 22.68 12.59 -32.49
CA MET A 198 21.84 12.79 -33.68
C MET A 198 22.46 12.24 -34.98
N THR A 199 21.64 11.59 -35.81
CA THR A 199 22.06 11.19 -37.18
C THR A 199 21.92 12.36 -38.16
N VAL A 200 23.04 13.02 -38.48
CA VAL A 200 23.10 14.23 -39.35
C VAL A 200 22.34 14.07 -40.67
N THR A 201 22.37 12.87 -41.27
CA THR A 201 21.68 12.56 -42.54
C THR A 201 20.17 12.73 -42.50
N TYR A 202 19.53 12.57 -41.33
CA TYR A 202 18.07 12.67 -41.16
C TYR A 202 17.64 13.87 -40.31
N ALA A 203 18.60 14.57 -39.70
CA ALA A 203 18.36 15.68 -38.80
C ALA A 203 17.59 16.84 -39.44
N SER A 204 16.63 17.38 -38.72
CA SER A 204 15.92 18.59 -39.15
C SER A 204 16.79 19.84 -39.08
N PRO A 205 16.45 20.92 -39.79
CA PRO A 205 17.21 22.18 -39.77
C PRO A 205 17.38 22.74 -38.36
N GLU A 206 16.33 22.71 -37.54
CA GLU A 206 16.41 23.17 -36.15
C GLU A 206 17.25 22.25 -35.27
N GLN A 207 17.27 20.93 -35.50
CA GLN A 207 18.17 20.04 -34.77
C GLN A 207 19.65 20.33 -35.10
N LEU A 208 19.97 20.58 -36.38
CA LEU A 208 21.31 20.95 -36.82
C LEU A 208 21.74 22.35 -36.35
N ALA A 209 20.79 23.28 -36.22
CA ALA A 209 21.04 24.63 -35.73
C ALA A 209 21.09 24.73 -34.20
N GLY A 210 20.83 23.65 -33.47
CA GLY A 210 20.69 23.69 -32.01
C GLY A 210 19.51 24.56 -31.57
N GLY A 211 18.39 24.49 -32.30
CA GLY A 211 17.12 25.14 -31.98
C GLY A 211 16.16 24.24 -31.19
N SER A 212 14.98 24.77 -30.86
CA SER A 212 13.96 24.02 -30.11
C SER A 212 13.40 22.86 -30.96
N VAL A 213 13.41 21.65 -30.37
CA VAL A 213 12.98 20.40 -31.03
C VAL A 213 11.62 19.97 -30.48
N GLY A 214 10.75 19.51 -31.36
CA GLY A 214 9.41 19.04 -31.00
C GLY A 214 8.81 18.10 -32.04
N ARG A 215 7.51 17.83 -31.96
CA ARG A 215 6.79 16.91 -32.87
C ARG A 215 7.04 17.19 -34.36
N ARG A 216 7.17 18.47 -34.71
CA ARG A 216 7.43 18.94 -36.10
C ARG A 216 8.85 18.68 -36.58
N SER A 217 9.78 18.39 -35.67
CA SER A 217 11.13 17.91 -36.01
C SER A 217 11.06 16.46 -36.48
N ASP A 218 10.31 15.61 -35.79
CA ASP A 218 10.06 14.22 -36.25
C ASP A 218 9.37 14.18 -37.60
N VAL A 219 8.43 15.12 -37.88
CA VAL A 219 7.79 15.25 -39.20
C VAL A 219 8.80 15.46 -40.32
N TYR A 220 9.86 16.22 -40.05
CA TYR A 220 10.93 16.44 -41.03
C TYR A 220 11.73 15.17 -41.23
N SER A 221 12.23 14.55 -40.16
CA SER A 221 13.05 13.34 -40.20
C SER A 221 12.29 12.14 -40.80
N PHE A 222 10.98 12.04 -40.55
CA PHE A 222 10.07 11.11 -41.23
C PHE A 222 10.06 11.32 -42.74
N ALA A 223 9.94 12.57 -43.21
CA ALA A 223 9.95 12.87 -44.63
C ALA A 223 11.30 12.60 -45.30
N VAL A 224 12.42 12.81 -44.59
CA VAL A 224 13.76 12.40 -45.07
C VAL A 224 13.85 10.87 -45.19
N SER A 225 13.31 10.13 -44.22
CA SER A 225 13.25 8.66 -44.25
C SER A 225 12.40 8.15 -45.41
N LEU A 226 11.24 8.77 -45.65
CA LEU A 226 10.36 8.46 -46.78
C LEU A 226 11.01 8.80 -48.14
N LEU A 227 11.81 9.86 -48.20
CA LEU A 227 12.60 10.19 -49.39
C LEU A 227 13.65 9.10 -49.67
N GLU A 228 14.29 8.53 -48.65
CA GLU A 228 15.20 7.40 -48.83
C GLU A 228 14.46 6.15 -49.34
N MET A 229 13.27 5.88 -48.79
CA MET A 229 12.45 4.74 -49.22
C MET A 229 12.11 4.81 -50.72
N ILE A 230 11.83 5.98 -51.29
CA ILE A 230 11.52 6.10 -52.73
C ILE A 230 12.75 6.20 -53.63
N THR A 231 13.88 6.67 -53.11
CA THR A 231 15.15 6.79 -53.86
C THR A 231 16.01 5.53 -53.82
N GLY A 232 15.79 4.63 -52.85
CA GLY A 232 16.59 3.42 -52.64
C GLY A 232 17.89 3.62 -51.86
N ARG A 233 18.26 4.88 -51.57
CA ARG A 233 19.48 5.23 -50.81
C ARG A 233 19.44 6.69 -50.38
N ALA A 234 20.04 7.02 -49.25
CA ALA A 234 20.33 8.41 -48.89
C ALA A 234 21.45 8.97 -49.80
N CYS A 235 21.11 9.87 -50.74
CA CYS A 235 22.08 10.53 -51.64
C CYS A 235 22.52 11.93 -51.17
N TRP A 236 22.23 12.29 -49.93
CA TRP A 236 22.55 13.58 -49.31
C TRP A 236 23.46 13.43 -48.09
N SER A 237 24.23 14.48 -47.79
CA SER A 237 25.18 14.50 -46.67
C SER A 237 24.58 14.97 -45.34
N ALA A 238 23.46 15.71 -45.37
CA ALA A 238 22.75 16.20 -44.20
C ALA A 238 21.25 16.31 -44.46
N GLY A 239 20.43 16.13 -43.43
CA GLY A 239 18.97 16.18 -43.57
C GLY A 239 18.47 17.53 -44.07
N SER A 240 19.13 18.63 -43.70
CA SER A 240 18.76 20.00 -44.09
C SER A 240 18.68 20.26 -45.60
N VAL A 241 19.38 19.45 -46.42
CA VAL A 241 19.37 19.56 -47.89
C VAL A 241 18.43 18.56 -48.58
N ALA A 242 17.67 17.75 -47.83
CA ALA A 242 16.74 16.76 -48.40
C ALA A 242 15.68 17.36 -49.32
N GLY A 243 15.28 18.62 -49.10
CA GLY A 243 14.37 19.34 -50.00
C GLY A 243 14.95 19.57 -51.41
N LEU A 244 16.27 19.73 -51.53
CA LEU A 244 16.96 19.82 -52.84
C LEU A 244 17.06 18.43 -53.49
N ALA A 245 17.39 17.39 -52.71
CA ALA A 245 17.41 16.02 -53.18
C ALA A 245 16.04 15.56 -53.72
N LEU A 246 14.94 15.98 -53.08
CA LEU A 246 13.59 15.77 -53.60
C LEU A 246 13.35 16.44 -54.96
N ALA A 247 13.85 17.67 -55.14
CA ALA A 247 13.69 18.39 -56.41
C ALA A 247 14.48 17.71 -57.55
N GLU A 248 15.69 17.23 -57.26
CA GLU A 248 16.51 16.46 -58.20
C GLU A 248 15.85 15.12 -58.54
N TYR A 249 15.36 14.39 -57.54
CA TYR A 249 14.66 13.12 -57.71
C TYR A 249 13.44 13.24 -58.63
N LEU A 250 12.63 14.29 -58.48
CA LEU A 250 11.44 14.52 -59.33
C LEU A 250 11.79 14.88 -60.78
N GLY A 251 13.03 15.27 -61.06
CA GLY A 251 13.54 15.54 -62.40
C GLY A 251 14.23 14.34 -63.08
N ALA A 252 14.46 13.24 -62.36
CA ALA A 252 15.20 12.07 -62.85
C ALA A 252 14.27 10.96 -63.37
N ALA A 253 14.66 10.27 -64.44
CA ALA A 253 13.85 9.24 -65.12
C ALA A 253 14.05 7.79 -64.61
N ALA A 254 15.01 7.54 -63.72
CA ALA A 254 15.40 6.20 -63.27
C ALA A 254 15.42 6.10 -61.74
N ASN A 255 14.26 5.87 -61.13
CA ASN A 255 14.10 5.70 -59.69
C ASN A 255 13.46 4.33 -59.36
N PRO A 256 13.77 3.72 -58.20
CA PRO A 256 13.21 2.43 -57.80
C PRO A 256 11.68 2.44 -57.68
N VAL A 257 11.11 3.56 -57.23
CA VAL A 257 9.68 3.81 -57.14
C VAL A 257 9.43 5.21 -57.70
N ALA A 258 8.36 5.41 -58.48
CA ALA A 258 7.97 6.75 -58.94
C ALA A 258 7.08 7.41 -57.87
N ALA A 259 7.31 8.69 -57.54
CA ALA A 259 6.46 9.41 -56.59
C ALA A 259 5.27 10.08 -57.28
N PRO A 260 4.02 9.75 -56.91
CA PRO A 260 2.84 10.47 -57.39
C PRO A 260 2.88 11.96 -57.02
N PRO A 261 2.19 12.83 -57.76
CA PRO A 261 2.14 14.27 -57.50
C PRO A 261 1.74 14.63 -56.05
N GLU A 262 0.78 13.88 -55.48
CA GLU A 262 0.26 14.05 -54.13
C GLU A 262 1.32 13.71 -53.07
N LEU A 263 2.07 12.62 -53.27
CA LEU A 263 3.19 12.24 -52.40
C LEU A 263 4.32 13.27 -52.47
N ALA A 264 4.64 13.76 -53.67
CA ALA A 264 5.63 14.82 -53.86
C ALA A 264 5.21 16.12 -53.15
N ASN A 265 3.93 16.48 -53.19
CA ASN A 265 3.40 17.65 -52.50
C ASN A 265 3.46 17.49 -50.97
N LEU A 266 3.13 16.31 -50.44
CA LEU A 266 3.27 16.00 -49.03
C LEU A 266 4.73 16.14 -48.56
N LEU A 267 5.68 15.53 -49.26
CA LEU A 267 7.11 15.63 -48.94
C LEU A 267 7.60 17.09 -48.95
N ARG A 268 7.19 17.91 -49.93
CA ARG A 268 7.52 19.35 -49.96
C ARG A 268 6.98 20.12 -48.75
N ARG A 269 5.80 19.75 -48.23
CA ARG A 269 5.22 20.36 -47.01
C ARG A 269 5.99 19.95 -45.77
N CYS A 270 6.34 18.67 -45.62
CA CYS A 270 7.08 18.17 -44.47
C CYS A 270 8.53 18.69 -44.43
N LEU A 271 9.19 18.83 -45.58
CA LEU A 271 10.59 19.30 -45.70
C LEU A 271 10.75 20.83 -45.68
N ARG A 272 9.73 21.59 -45.25
CA ARG A 272 9.85 23.06 -45.08
C ARG A 272 10.89 23.41 -44.02
N GLN A 273 11.71 24.41 -44.30
CA GLN A 273 12.77 24.86 -43.38
C GLN A 273 12.21 25.34 -42.04
N SER A 274 11.16 26.16 -42.05
CA SER A 274 10.48 26.60 -40.81
C SER A 274 9.50 25.52 -40.30
N ALA A 275 9.69 25.09 -39.05
CA ALA A 275 8.87 24.08 -38.40
C ALA A 275 7.38 24.44 -38.36
N GLY A 276 7.03 25.72 -38.17
CA GLY A 276 5.65 26.20 -38.11
C GLY A 276 4.83 26.00 -39.40
N HIS A 277 5.50 25.81 -40.54
CA HIS A 277 4.85 25.57 -41.83
C HIS A 277 4.72 24.09 -42.20
N ARG A 278 5.25 23.18 -41.37
CA ARG A 278 5.08 21.73 -41.53
C ARG A 278 3.68 21.29 -41.07
N PRO A 279 3.19 20.10 -41.44
CA PRO A 279 1.98 19.53 -40.85
C PRO A 279 2.02 19.52 -39.31
N PRO A 280 0.87 19.72 -38.63
CA PRO A 280 0.81 19.82 -37.17
C PRO A 280 0.86 18.47 -36.45
N SER A 281 0.44 17.38 -37.09
CA SER A 281 0.35 16.03 -36.52
C SER A 281 0.86 14.97 -37.51
N MET A 282 1.23 13.79 -36.98
CA MET A 282 1.51 12.61 -37.80
C MET A 282 0.22 11.91 -38.22
N ALA A 283 -0.87 12.07 -37.46
CA ALA A 283 -2.21 11.61 -37.85
C ALA A 283 -2.63 12.16 -39.23
N ASP A 284 -2.50 13.48 -39.44
CA ASP A 284 -2.85 14.12 -40.72
C ASP A 284 -2.01 13.57 -41.88
N ILE A 285 -0.74 13.25 -41.60
CA ILE A 285 0.19 12.68 -42.59
C ILE A 285 -0.24 11.25 -42.94
N ALA A 286 -0.60 10.44 -41.93
CA ALA A 286 -1.08 9.08 -42.13
C ALA A 286 -2.36 9.03 -42.96
N ASP A 287 -3.31 9.95 -42.72
CA ASP A 287 -4.56 10.05 -43.49
C ASP A 287 -4.30 10.41 -44.96
N VAL A 288 -3.42 11.38 -45.21
CA VAL A 288 -3.03 11.75 -46.59
C VAL A 288 -2.35 10.57 -47.29
N LEU A 289 -1.42 9.88 -46.62
CA LEU A 289 -0.74 8.72 -47.19
C LEU A 289 -1.69 7.54 -47.45
N THR A 290 -2.71 7.36 -46.59
CA THR A 290 -3.77 6.37 -46.78
C THR A 290 -4.56 6.67 -48.06
N GLY A 291 -4.97 7.93 -48.26
CA GLY A 291 -5.66 8.34 -49.49
C GLY A 291 -4.80 8.15 -50.75
N ILE A 292 -3.50 8.45 -50.68
CA ILE A 292 -2.56 8.19 -51.80
C ILE A 292 -2.46 6.69 -52.08
N TYR A 293 -2.37 5.85 -51.04
CA TYR A 293 -2.35 4.40 -51.21
C TYR A 293 -3.59 3.90 -51.95
N GLU A 294 -4.78 4.35 -51.56
CA GLU A 294 -6.05 3.91 -52.15
C GLU A 294 -6.17 4.35 -53.61
N GLN A 295 -5.73 5.57 -53.93
CA GLN A 295 -5.71 6.09 -55.29
C GLN A 295 -4.76 5.31 -56.22
N GLU A 296 -3.53 5.01 -55.76
CA GLU A 296 -2.48 4.44 -56.61
C GLU A 296 -2.57 2.91 -56.74
N THR A 297 -3.05 2.25 -55.69
CA THR A 297 -3.27 0.79 -55.68
C THR A 297 -4.66 0.39 -56.16
N GLY A 298 -5.64 1.30 -56.12
CA GLY A 298 -7.03 1.04 -56.48
C GLY A 298 -7.79 0.15 -55.49
N SER A 299 -7.22 -0.08 -54.30
CA SER A 299 -7.78 -0.94 -53.25
C SER A 299 -7.89 -0.15 -51.95
N ALA A 300 -8.91 -0.44 -51.14
CA ALA A 300 -9.03 0.11 -49.80
C ALA A 300 -7.77 -0.20 -48.97
N TYR A 301 -7.35 0.73 -48.12
CA TYR A 301 -6.17 0.52 -47.30
C TYR A 301 -6.36 -0.68 -46.35
N PRO A 302 -5.46 -1.66 -46.35
CA PRO A 302 -5.73 -2.97 -45.75
C PRO A 302 -5.69 -2.98 -44.22
N ARG A 303 -5.11 -1.97 -43.56
CA ARG A 303 -4.90 -1.95 -42.11
C ARG A 303 -5.80 -0.92 -41.42
N PRO A 304 -6.73 -1.33 -40.52
CA PRO A 304 -7.56 -0.39 -39.78
C PRO A 304 -6.70 0.56 -38.93
N THR A 305 -7.22 1.73 -38.60
CA THR A 305 -6.55 2.66 -37.68
C THR A 305 -6.39 1.98 -36.31
N PRO A 306 -5.16 1.80 -35.80
CA PRO A 306 -4.94 1.13 -34.53
C PRO A 306 -5.56 1.91 -33.39
N LYS A 307 -6.19 1.20 -32.44
CA LYS A 307 -6.46 1.73 -31.11
C LYS A 307 -5.29 1.31 -30.21
N ALA A 308 -4.68 2.26 -29.49
CA ALA A 308 -3.73 1.91 -28.45
C ALA A 308 -4.39 0.93 -27.48
N ALA A 309 -3.67 -0.12 -27.09
CA ALA A 309 -4.20 -1.05 -26.12
C ALA A 309 -4.07 -0.46 -24.71
N ASP A 310 -5.14 -0.55 -23.92
CA ASP A 310 -5.04 -0.29 -22.49
C ASP A 310 -4.14 -1.34 -21.84
N LEU A 311 -3.21 -0.88 -20.98
CA LEU A 311 -2.35 -1.78 -20.22
C LEU A 311 -3.20 -2.63 -19.28
N ARG A 312 -2.96 -3.94 -19.25
CA ARG A 312 -3.67 -4.87 -18.37
C ARG A 312 -2.87 -5.11 -17.10
N ALA A 313 -3.44 -5.89 -16.19
CA ALA A 313 -2.80 -6.23 -14.91
C ALA A 313 -1.40 -6.84 -15.11
N ASP A 314 -1.22 -7.69 -16.13
CA ASP A 314 0.08 -8.30 -16.48
C ASP A 314 1.14 -7.22 -16.80
N GLU A 315 0.83 -6.27 -17.69
CA GLU A 315 1.77 -5.21 -18.08
C GLU A 315 1.99 -4.19 -16.97
N LEU A 316 0.94 -3.83 -16.22
CA LEU A 316 1.05 -2.93 -15.06
C LEU A 316 1.91 -3.54 -13.94
N ASN A 317 1.80 -4.84 -13.71
CA ASN A 317 2.67 -5.58 -12.80
C ASN A 317 4.14 -5.53 -13.26
N ASN A 318 4.41 -5.82 -14.52
CA ASN A 318 5.76 -5.80 -15.08
C ASN A 318 6.36 -4.38 -15.08
N ARG A 319 5.53 -3.35 -15.32
CA ARG A 319 5.89 -1.95 -15.17
C ARG A 319 6.25 -1.62 -13.71
N GLY A 320 5.43 -2.06 -12.75
CA GLY A 320 5.71 -1.88 -11.33
C GLY A 320 7.06 -2.48 -10.91
N LEU A 321 7.37 -3.70 -11.37
CA LEU A 321 8.68 -4.30 -11.15
C LEU A 321 9.83 -3.53 -11.80
N SER A 322 9.62 -3.07 -13.04
CA SER A 322 10.61 -2.25 -13.74
C SER A 322 10.90 -0.98 -12.95
N LEU A 323 9.87 -0.32 -12.41
CA LEU A 323 10.02 0.87 -11.58
C LEU A 323 10.72 0.57 -10.25
N LEU A 324 10.48 -0.58 -9.62
CA LEU A 324 11.22 -1.01 -8.42
C LEU A 324 12.71 -1.18 -8.69
N ASP A 325 13.06 -1.86 -9.79
CA ASP A 325 14.45 -2.07 -10.19
C ASP A 325 15.17 -0.75 -10.53
N LEU A 326 14.40 0.31 -10.83
CA LEU A 326 14.87 1.68 -11.08
C LEU A 326 14.79 2.59 -9.82
N ASP A 327 14.59 2.03 -8.63
CA ASP A 327 14.48 2.73 -7.33
C ASP A 327 13.31 3.75 -7.24
N ARG A 328 12.26 3.54 -8.05
CA ARG A 328 11.02 4.34 -8.07
C ARG A 328 9.90 3.68 -7.26
N VAL A 329 10.15 3.50 -5.96
CA VAL A 329 9.29 2.71 -5.06
C VAL A 329 7.84 3.19 -5.02
N ALA A 330 7.60 4.51 -4.97
CA ALA A 330 6.24 5.07 -4.93
C ALA A 330 5.46 4.78 -6.22
N ASP A 331 6.07 5.03 -7.37
CA ASP A 331 5.44 4.79 -8.67
C ASP A 331 5.22 3.30 -8.93
N ALA A 332 6.13 2.44 -8.46
CA ALA A 332 5.91 1.01 -8.48
C ALA A 332 4.70 0.58 -7.65
N GLY A 333 4.56 1.12 -6.43
CA GLY A 333 3.40 0.91 -5.58
C GLY A 333 2.09 1.35 -6.26
N GLN A 334 2.11 2.48 -6.96
CA GLN A 334 0.99 2.95 -7.77
C GLN A 334 0.69 1.98 -8.93
N ALA A 335 1.70 1.56 -9.71
CA ALA A 335 1.51 0.63 -10.82
C ALA A 335 0.93 -0.72 -10.36
N PHE A 336 1.37 -1.23 -9.21
CA PHE A 336 0.74 -2.43 -8.62
C PHE A 336 -0.69 -2.18 -8.16
N THR A 337 -0.97 -1.01 -7.59
CA THR A 337 -2.34 -0.63 -7.20
C THR A 337 -3.24 -0.52 -8.42
N GLU A 338 -2.75 0.05 -9.52
CA GLU A 338 -3.45 0.09 -10.80
C GLU A 338 -3.67 -1.33 -11.34
N ALA A 339 -2.65 -2.20 -11.33
CA ALA A 339 -2.78 -3.60 -11.72
C ALA A 339 -3.86 -4.32 -10.90
N LEU A 340 -3.84 -4.15 -9.58
CA LEU A 340 -4.84 -4.71 -8.68
C LEU A 340 -6.21 -4.06 -8.87
N SER A 341 -6.32 -2.82 -9.31
CA SER A 341 -7.61 -2.21 -9.64
C SER A 341 -8.25 -2.83 -10.88
N VAL A 342 -7.42 -3.26 -11.85
CA VAL A 342 -7.82 -3.97 -13.06
C VAL A 342 -8.15 -5.43 -12.75
N ASP A 343 -7.34 -6.08 -11.91
CA ASP A 343 -7.59 -7.45 -11.42
C ASP A 343 -7.02 -7.68 -10.00
N PRO A 344 -7.85 -7.59 -8.95
CA PRO A 344 -7.48 -7.90 -7.56
C PRO A 344 -7.03 -9.33 -7.30
N HIS A 345 -7.30 -10.28 -8.21
CA HIS A 345 -6.84 -11.67 -8.09
C HIS A 345 -5.61 -11.95 -8.96
N HIS A 346 -5.04 -10.93 -9.61
CA HIS A 346 -3.85 -11.10 -10.42
C HIS A 346 -2.68 -11.54 -9.56
N VAL A 347 -2.32 -12.83 -9.67
CA VAL A 347 -1.36 -13.52 -8.79
C VAL A 347 -0.04 -12.76 -8.68
N GLY A 348 0.51 -12.32 -9.82
CA GLY A 348 1.77 -11.57 -9.84
C GLY A 348 1.69 -10.22 -9.13
N ALA A 349 0.57 -9.51 -9.26
CA ALA A 349 0.39 -8.18 -8.66
C ALA A 349 0.15 -8.29 -7.16
N VAL A 350 -0.69 -9.23 -6.71
CA VAL A 350 -0.90 -9.50 -5.27
C VAL A 350 0.43 -9.89 -4.62
N TYR A 351 1.20 -10.76 -5.27
CA TYR A 351 2.51 -11.18 -4.79
C TYR A 351 3.51 -10.03 -4.74
N ASN A 352 3.71 -9.28 -5.83
CA ASN A 352 4.72 -8.22 -5.89
C ASN A 352 4.37 -7.00 -5.02
N ALA A 353 3.11 -6.55 -5.04
CA ALA A 353 2.63 -5.47 -4.18
C ALA A 353 2.73 -5.86 -2.70
N GLY A 354 2.39 -7.11 -2.41
CA GLY A 354 2.45 -7.70 -1.09
C GLY A 354 3.89 -7.83 -0.59
N LEU A 355 4.81 -8.33 -1.43
CA LEU A 355 6.24 -8.36 -1.11
C LEU A 355 6.79 -6.97 -0.85
N LEU A 356 6.47 -6.00 -1.70
CA LEU A 356 6.90 -4.61 -1.49
C LEU A 356 6.42 -4.10 -0.14
N SER A 357 5.11 -4.22 0.11
CA SER A 357 4.45 -3.73 1.33
C SER A 357 4.97 -4.43 2.59
N TRP A 358 5.24 -5.73 2.52
CA TRP A 358 5.80 -6.48 3.63
C TRP A 358 7.25 -6.05 3.90
N ARG A 359 8.07 -5.94 2.85
CA ARG A 359 9.47 -5.54 2.97
C ARG A 359 9.63 -4.10 3.46
N THR A 360 8.67 -3.22 3.18
CA THR A 360 8.59 -1.87 3.77
C THR A 360 7.81 -1.87 5.09
N GLY A 361 7.48 -3.02 5.69
CA GLY A 361 6.82 -3.12 6.99
C GLY A 361 5.37 -2.59 7.06
N THR A 362 4.79 -2.19 5.92
CA THR A 362 3.43 -1.64 5.76
C THR A 362 2.34 -2.67 6.03
N ILE A 363 2.62 -3.93 5.69
CA ILE A 363 1.80 -5.09 6.05
C ILE A 363 2.66 -6.11 6.78
N THR A 364 2.00 -7.04 7.46
CA THR A 364 2.70 -8.17 8.09
C THR A 364 2.98 -9.29 7.08
N ASP A 365 3.95 -10.15 7.38
CA ASP A 365 4.18 -11.39 6.61
C ASP A 365 2.97 -12.34 6.66
N VAL A 366 2.21 -12.36 7.77
CA VAL A 366 0.95 -13.10 7.89
C VAL A 366 -0.11 -12.55 6.95
N GLU A 367 -0.26 -11.23 6.89
CA GLU A 367 -1.22 -10.56 6.00
C GLU A 367 -0.88 -10.81 4.51
N LEU A 368 0.42 -10.82 4.15
CA LEU A 368 0.85 -11.20 2.80
C LEU A 368 0.42 -12.64 2.46
N VAL A 369 0.70 -13.60 3.34
CA VAL A 369 0.30 -15.00 3.14
C VAL A 369 -1.22 -15.11 3.03
N GLY A 370 -1.98 -14.46 3.92
CA GLY A 370 -3.44 -14.45 3.88
C GLY A 370 -4.00 -13.89 2.58
N ARG A 371 -3.42 -12.80 2.04
CA ARG A 371 -3.80 -12.25 0.73
C ARG A 371 -3.55 -13.23 -0.42
N LEU A 372 -2.46 -13.99 -0.38
CA LEU A 372 -2.17 -15.01 -1.40
C LEU A 372 -3.07 -16.24 -1.25
N GLU A 373 -3.38 -16.66 -0.02
CA GLU A 373 -4.31 -17.77 0.26
C GLU A 373 -5.75 -17.43 -0.15
N ALA A 374 -6.14 -16.17 -0.06
CA ALA A 374 -7.44 -15.67 -0.51
C ALA A 374 -7.61 -15.68 -2.04
N LEU A 375 -6.53 -15.89 -2.82
CA LEU A 375 -6.64 -16.04 -4.27
C LEU A 375 -7.40 -17.32 -4.63
N PRO A 376 -8.24 -17.30 -5.69
CA PRO A 376 -9.01 -18.47 -6.11
C PRO A 376 -8.13 -19.71 -6.39
N GLN A 377 -8.35 -20.78 -5.64
CA GLN A 377 -7.53 -21.99 -5.66
C GLN A 377 -7.89 -22.98 -6.79
N ASP A 378 -9.00 -22.75 -7.50
CA ASP A 378 -9.51 -23.64 -8.57
C ASP A 378 -9.10 -23.19 -9.99
N THR A 379 -8.11 -22.30 -10.09
CA THR A 379 -7.63 -21.77 -11.37
C THR A 379 -6.43 -22.57 -11.92
N GLU A 380 -6.17 -22.46 -13.22
CA GLU A 380 -4.97 -23.02 -13.89
C GLU A 380 -3.67 -22.49 -13.25
N SER A 381 -3.74 -21.34 -12.57
CA SER A 381 -2.64 -20.65 -11.90
C SER A 381 -2.44 -21.02 -10.43
N SER A 382 -3.25 -21.92 -9.87
CA SER A 382 -3.23 -22.30 -8.45
C SER A 382 -1.86 -22.77 -7.94
N TRP A 383 -1.10 -23.48 -8.79
CA TRP A 383 0.25 -23.94 -8.45
C TRP A 383 1.25 -22.78 -8.28
N GLN A 384 1.11 -21.69 -9.05
CA GLN A 384 1.96 -20.50 -8.92
C GLN A 384 1.70 -19.81 -7.59
N THR A 385 0.44 -19.68 -7.19
CA THR A 385 0.07 -19.15 -5.86
C THR A 385 0.75 -19.94 -4.74
N ARG A 386 0.68 -21.29 -4.78
CA ARG A 386 1.35 -22.15 -3.79
C ARG A 386 2.87 -21.99 -3.80
N LEU A 387 3.48 -21.86 -4.98
CA LEU A 387 4.92 -21.63 -5.11
C LEU A 387 5.33 -20.28 -4.52
N HIS A 388 4.54 -19.23 -4.76
CA HIS A 388 4.76 -17.90 -4.19
C HIS A 388 4.63 -17.91 -2.66
N ILE A 389 3.60 -18.56 -2.12
CA ILE A 389 3.43 -18.77 -0.67
C ILE A 389 4.66 -19.50 -0.10
N ALA A 390 5.11 -20.60 -0.73
CA ALA A 390 6.29 -21.32 -0.30
C ALA A 390 7.55 -20.45 -0.27
N ARG A 391 7.76 -19.59 -1.28
CA ARG A 391 8.87 -18.64 -1.32
C ARG A 391 8.80 -17.59 -0.21
N VAL A 392 7.61 -17.06 0.10
CA VAL A 392 7.41 -16.16 1.25
C VAL A 392 7.75 -16.88 2.55
N HIS A 393 7.32 -18.13 2.72
CA HIS A 393 7.69 -18.95 3.86
C HIS A 393 9.22 -19.16 3.96
N LEU A 394 9.92 -19.42 2.86
CA LEU A 394 11.38 -19.49 2.87
C LEU A 394 12.02 -18.16 3.34
N GLU A 395 11.57 -17.02 2.83
CA GLU A 395 12.15 -15.71 3.19
C GLU A 395 11.89 -15.33 4.64
N ARG A 396 10.65 -15.52 5.13
CA ARG A 396 10.32 -15.25 6.54
C ARG A 396 10.96 -16.28 7.48
N GLY A 397 11.54 -17.37 6.97
CA GLY A 397 12.16 -18.41 7.78
C GLY A 397 11.16 -19.41 8.38
N ASP A 398 10.14 -19.79 7.63
CA ASP A 398 9.23 -20.90 7.92
C ASP A 398 9.53 -22.06 6.95
N VAL A 399 10.62 -22.76 7.23
CA VAL A 399 11.17 -23.73 6.27
C VAL A 399 10.32 -24.99 6.14
N VAL A 400 9.69 -25.52 7.21
CA VAL A 400 8.88 -26.75 7.03
C VAL A 400 7.56 -26.50 6.33
N THR A 401 6.88 -25.37 6.56
CA THR A 401 5.65 -25.07 5.78
C THR A 401 6.02 -24.90 4.30
N ALA A 402 7.15 -24.23 4.01
CA ALA A 402 7.67 -24.15 2.65
C ALA A 402 7.97 -25.54 2.04
N ARG A 403 8.63 -26.44 2.78
CA ARG A 403 8.94 -27.80 2.31
C ARG A 403 7.68 -28.63 2.04
N GLU A 404 6.68 -28.56 2.93
CA GLU A 404 5.40 -29.26 2.73
C GLU A 404 4.72 -28.81 1.43
N LEU A 405 4.66 -27.51 1.18
CA LEU A 405 4.11 -26.95 -0.07
C LEU A 405 4.94 -27.36 -1.29
N LEU A 406 6.27 -27.29 -1.21
CA LEU A 406 7.18 -27.63 -2.31
C LEU A 406 7.17 -29.13 -2.63
N ASP A 407 6.98 -30.00 -1.63
CA ASP A 407 6.86 -31.45 -1.83
C ASP A 407 5.58 -31.80 -2.58
N VAL A 408 4.46 -31.14 -2.27
CA VAL A 408 3.20 -31.28 -3.02
C VAL A 408 3.41 -30.81 -4.46
N LEU A 409 3.95 -29.61 -4.65
CA LEU A 409 4.22 -29.04 -5.97
C LEU A 409 5.18 -29.90 -6.81
N GLY A 410 6.21 -30.48 -6.18
CA GLY A 410 7.17 -31.35 -6.85
C GLY A 410 6.55 -32.67 -7.34
N ARG A 411 5.50 -33.16 -6.68
CA ARG A 411 4.70 -34.32 -7.14
C ARG A 411 3.73 -33.94 -8.26
N GLU A 412 3.09 -32.77 -8.15
CA GLU A 412 2.15 -32.26 -9.17
C GLU A 412 2.86 -31.90 -10.48
N ARG A 413 4.04 -31.27 -10.41
CA ARG A 413 4.82 -30.78 -11.56
C ARG A 413 6.27 -31.26 -11.49
N PRO A 414 6.53 -32.56 -11.71
CA PRO A 414 7.89 -33.08 -11.69
C PRO A 414 8.72 -32.46 -12.80
N GLY A 415 9.86 -31.88 -12.42
CA GLY A 415 10.82 -31.35 -13.38
C GLY A 415 10.69 -29.86 -13.70
N ASP A 416 9.82 -29.12 -13.01
CA ASP A 416 9.76 -27.67 -13.10
C ASP A 416 11.03 -27.02 -12.52
N ALA A 417 11.62 -26.06 -13.24
CA ALA A 417 12.88 -25.43 -12.85
C ALA A 417 12.73 -24.53 -11.62
N GLU A 418 11.61 -23.82 -11.50
CA GLU A 418 11.35 -22.89 -10.41
C GLU A 418 11.07 -23.63 -9.10
N ILE A 419 10.30 -24.71 -9.15
CA ILE A 419 10.03 -25.56 -7.99
C ILE A 419 11.35 -26.17 -7.50
N ARG A 420 12.18 -26.73 -8.40
CA ARG A 420 13.50 -27.28 -8.01
C ARG A 420 14.44 -26.25 -7.43
N ALA A 421 14.42 -25.01 -7.91
CA ALA A 421 15.22 -23.93 -7.34
C ALA A 421 14.79 -23.64 -5.90
N ALA A 422 13.49 -23.50 -5.65
CA ALA A 422 12.95 -23.30 -4.31
C ALA A 422 13.19 -24.49 -3.38
N THR A 423 13.05 -25.73 -3.86
CA THR A 423 13.37 -26.95 -3.07
C THR A 423 14.84 -27.01 -2.67
N ARG A 424 15.75 -26.58 -3.56
CA ARG A 424 17.19 -26.50 -3.23
C ARG A 424 17.48 -25.46 -2.16
N ALA A 425 16.90 -24.26 -2.29
CA ALA A 425 17.00 -23.22 -1.27
C ALA A 425 16.41 -23.66 0.09
N ALA A 426 15.38 -24.51 0.06
CA ALA A 426 14.84 -25.12 1.28
C ALA A 426 15.76 -26.19 1.90
N ALA A 427 16.67 -26.78 1.13
CA ALA A 427 17.50 -27.93 1.53
C ALA A 427 18.95 -27.56 1.91
N ASP A 428 19.51 -26.52 1.28
CA ASP A 428 20.90 -26.08 1.46
C ASP A 428 21.18 -25.36 2.79
N GLY A 429 20.15 -25.10 3.59
CA GLY A 429 20.27 -24.42 4.89
C GLY A 429 20.44 -22.90 4.79
N SER A 430 20.26 -22.32 3.60
CA SER A 430 20.24 -20.86 3.38
C SER A 430 19.06 -20.16 4.05
N ALA A 431 17.98 -20.90 4.31
CA ALA A 431 16.81 -20.42 5.03
C ALA A 431 16.84 -20.88 6.50
N THR A 432 16.74 -19.92 7.41
CA THR A 432 16.66 -20.15 8.86
C THR A 432 15.26 -20.59 9.28
N ASP A 433 15.09 -21.72 9.99
CA ASP A 433 13.80 -22.04 10.63
C ASP A 433 13.58 -21.17 11.88
N ALA A 434 12.96 -20.03 11.65
CA ALA A 434 12.57 -19.01 12.61
C ALA A 434 11.14 -19.21 13.17
N ARG A 435 10.47 -20.34 12.89
CA ARG A 435 9.18 -20.65 13.55
C ARG A 435 9.30 -20.98 15.02
N ARG A 436 10.49 -21.33 15.51
CA ARG A 436 10.66 -21.76 16.90
C ARG A 436 10.41 -20.57 17.84
N ILE A 437 9.14 -20.38 18.18
CA ILE A 437 8.68 -19.54 19.26
C ILE A 437 8.77 -20.41 20.51
N GLU A 438 9.83 -20.24 21.29
CA GLU A 438 9.83 -20.78 22.63
C GLU A 438 8.93 -19.89 23.47
N THR A 439 7.63 -20.19 23.45
CA THR A 439 6.67 -19.55 24.34
C THR A 439 6.81 -20.23 25.68
N ARG A 440 7.71 -19.72 26.51
CA ARG A 440 7.62 -20.00 27.94
C ARG A 440 6.56 -19.07 28.49
N ALA A 441 5.38 -19.62 28.76
CA ALA A 441 4.53 -19.00 29.78
C ALA A 441 5.44 -18.85 31.00
N LEU A 442 5.56 -17.65 31.57
CA LEU A 442 6.28 -17.49 32.84
C LEU A 442 5.81 -18.62 33.72
N GLY A 443 6.71 -19.50 34.11
CA GLY A 443 6.47 -20.85 34.57
C GLY A 443 7.87 -21.37 34.86
N GLU A 444 8.39 -20.89 36.00
CA GLU A 444 9.75 -21.13 36.52
C GLU A 444 10.82 -20.55 35.59
N PRO A 445 11.05 -19.22 35.58
CA PRO A 445 11.55 -18.53 36.78
C PRO A 445 10.70 -17.36 37.35
N PHE A 446 10.00 -16.56 36.54
CA PHE A 446 9.40 -15.27 37.00
C PHE A 446 7.91 -15.33 37.37
N ARG A 447 7.34 -16.53 37.56
CA ARG A 447 5.92 -16.72 37.89
C ARG A 447 5.70 -16.45 39.39
N LEU A 448 4.96 -15.40 39.73
CA LEU A 448 4.39 -15.20 41.07
C LEU A 448 2.94 -14.78 40.92
N THR A 449 2.03 -15.63 41.42
CA THR A 449 0.60 -15.35 41.44
C THR A 449 0.33 -14.25 42.47
N PRO A 450 -0.17 -13.06 42.07
CA PRO A 450 -0.60 -12.07 43.05
C PRO A 450 -1.81 -12.63 43.83
N PRO A 451 -1.95 -12.34 45.14
CA PRO A 451 -3.16 -12.66 45.88
C PRO A 451 -4.39 -12.03 45.20
N VAL A 452 -5.46 -12.79 45.04
CA VAL A 452 -6.72 -12.34 44.41
C VAL A 452 -7.26 -11.05 45.05
N ASP A 453 -7.00 -10.85 46.34
CA ASP A 453 -7.40 -9.65 47.09
C ASP A 453 -6.63 -8.37 46.71
N LEU A 454 -5.42 -8.49 46.17
CA LEU A 454 -4.60 -7.35 45.69
C LEU A 454 -5.09 -6.85 44.32
N LEU A 455 -5.56 -7.75 43.45
CA LEU A 455 -6.14 -7.44 42.14
C LEU A 455 -7.46 -6.64 42.24
N ALA A 456 -8.20 -6.79 43.34
CA ALA A 456 -9.48 -6.13 43.56
C ALA A 456 -9.39 -4.81 44.33
N ARG A 457 -8.31 -4.58 45.10
CA ARG A 457 -8.17 -3.42 46.01
C ARG A 457 -7.25 -2.33 45.51
N HIS A 458 -6.26 -2.70 44.71
CA HIS A 458 -5.36 -1.75 44.07
C HIS A 458 -5.44 -2.05 42.58
N VAL A 459 -5.63 -1.02 41.77
CA VAL A 459 -5.38 -1.13 40.33
C VAL A 459 -3.88 -1.38 40.18
N VAL A 460 -3.44 -2.63 40.37
CA VAL A 460 -2.05 -3.02 40.10
C VAL A 460 -1.91 -2.86 38.60
N ALA A 461 -1.40 -1.71 38.19
CA ALA A 461 -1.03 -1.46 36.82
C ALA A 461 0.11 -2.46 36.56
N GLY A 462 -0.20 -3.62 35.96
CA GLY A 462 0.70 -4.78 35.94
C GLY A 462 2.02 -4.50 35.23
N HIS A 463 2.97 -3.93 35.97
CA HIS A 463 4.20 -3.33 35.48
C HIS A 463 5.35 -4.08 36.15
N LEU A 464 5.97 -5.03 35.45
CA LEU A 464 7.22 -5.65 35.89
C LEU A 464 8.36 -4.97 35.12
N PRO A 465 9.06 -3.98 35.69
CA PRO A 465 10.24 -3.41 35.05
C PRO A 465 11.30 -4.51 34.90
N ILE A 466 11.78 -4.74 33.67
CA ILE A 466 12.86 -5.69 33.38
C ILE A 466 13.96 -5.02 32.55
N ARG A 467 15.21 -5.32 32.87
CA ARG A 467 16.38 -4.91 32.10
C ARG A 467 17.34 -6.08 31.91
N PHE A 468 18.00 -6.11 30.76
CA PHE A 468 19.06 -7.07 30.46
C PHE A 468 20.41 -6.39 30.60
N SER A 469 21.43 -7.15 31.01
CA SER A 469 22.81 -6.71 30.86
C SER A 469 23.12 -6.50 29.36
N PRO A 470 24.05 -5.61 28.99
CA PRO A 470 24.39 -5.38 27.57
C PRO A 470 24.84 -6.62 26.80
N ASP A 471 25.38 -7.63 27.47
CA ASP A 471 25.75 -8.92 26.88
C ASP A 471 24.60 -9.95 26.84
N GLY A 472 23.42 -9.56 27.33
CA GLY A 472 22.21 -10.39 27.37
C GLY A 472 22.24 -11.55 28.37
N ARG A 473 23.32 -11.73 29.14
CA ARG A 473 23.50 -12.89 30.05
C ARG A 473 22.69 -12.81 31.32
N LEU A 474 22.41 -11.60 31.80
CA LEU A 474 21.68 -11.36 33.02
C LEU A 474 20.41 -10.57 32.73
N ALA A 475 19.36 -10.83 33.49
CA ALA A 475 18.16 -9.98 33.53
C ALA A 475 17.88 -9.57 34.96
N LEU A 476 17.52 -8.31 35.20
CA LEU A 476 17.02 -7.80 36.47
C LEU A 476 15.54 -7.52 36.32
N SER A 477 14.70 -8.06 37.20
CA SER A 477 13.29 -7.72 37.29
C SER A 477 12.94 -7.09 38.63
N GLY A 478 12.21 -5.99 38.60
CA GLY A 478 11.55 -5.42 39.77
C GLY A 478 10.12 -5.94 39.87
N HIS A 479 9.65 -6.19 41.10
CA HIS A 479 8.36 -6.83 41.36
C HIS A 479 7.43 -5.96 42.21
N TRP A 480 6.14 -6.28 42.17
CA TRP A 480 5.07 -5.61 42.91
C TRP A 480 5.21 -5.73 44.43
N ASP A 481 5.96 -6.73 44.92
CA ASP A 481 6.31 -6.92 46.33
C ASP A 481 7.48 -6.03 46.79
N GLY A 482 8.01 -5.19 45.90
CA GLY A 482 9.20 -4.38 46.16
C GLY A 482 10.51 -5.16 46.03
N GLY A 483 10.47 -6.40 45.55
CA GLY A 483 11.64 -7.25 45.37
C GLY A 483 12.36 -7.01 44.03
N LEU A 484 13.69 -6.99 44.07
CA LEU A 484 14.54 -7.12 42.88
C LEU A 484 15.01 -8.57 42.75
N ARG A 485 14.89 -9.14 41.55
CA ARG A 485 15.38 -10.50 41.25
C ARG A 485 16.32 -10.44 40.05
N LEU A 486 17.51 -11.02 40.22
CA LEU A 486 18.52 -11.15 39.16
C LEU A 486 18.48 -12.58 38.62
N TRP A 487 18.50 -12.71 37.30
CA TRP A 487 18.28 -13.97 36.59
C TRP A 487 19.40 -14.21 35.60
N ASP A 488 19.83 -15.47 35.49
CA ASP A 488 20.68 -15.93 34.41
C ASP A 488 19.80 -16.28 33.20
N THR A 489 20.01 -15.63 32.06
CA THR A 489 19.12 -15.76 30.89
C THR A 489 19.29 -17.07 30.15
N ALA A 490 20.45 -17.72 30.28
CA ALA A 490 20.75 -18.99 29.63
C ALA A 490 20.11 -20.18 30.37
N THR A 491 20.19 -20.16 31.71
CA THR A 491 19.72 -21.24 32.58
C THR A 491 18.34 -20.99 33.16
N GLY A 492 17.92 -19.73 33.26
CA GLY A 492 16.72 -19.31 33.98
C GLY A 492 16.88 -19.32 35.50
N ALA A 493 18.06 -19.60 36.04
CA ALA A 493 18.27 -19.63 37.48
C ALA A 493 18.14 -18.22 38.08
N SER A 494 17.46 -18.12 39.22
CA SER A 494 17.34 -16.86 39.97
C SER A 494 18.37 -16.78 41.08
N ARG A 495 18.92 -15.59 41.29
CA ARG A 495 19.64 -15.26 42.52
C ARG A 495 18.62 -14.72 43.56
N PRO A 496 18.86 -14.94 44.87
CA PRO A 496 17.93 -14.54 45.91
C PRO A 496 17.61 -13.04 45.89
N ALA A 497 16.34 -12.72 46.19
CA ALA A 497 15.75 -11.39 46.02
C ALA A 497 16.32 -10.34 46.99
N LEU A 498 16.56 -9.13 46.50
CA LEU A 498 16.84 -7.95 47.31
C LEU A 498 15.50 -7.29 47.67
N MET A 499 15.24 -7.05 48.96
CA MET A 499 13.93 -6.58 49.43
C MET A 499 13.95 -5.09 49.73
N ASN A 500 12.96 -4.37 49.20
CA ASN A 500 12.83 -2.92 49.38
C ASN A 500 11.74 -2.47 50.37
N GLY A 501 11.43 -3.28 51.38
CA GLY A 501 10.49 -2.87 52.44
C GLY A 501 9.02 -2.71 52.00
N GLY A 502 8.63 -3.26 50.83
CA GLY A 502 7.22 -3.47 50.45
C GLY A 502 6.59 -2.42 49.52
N THR A 503 7.35 -1.47 48.97
CA THR A 503 6.86 -0.51 47.96
C THR A 503 7.06 -1.02 46.53
N GLU A 504 6.07 -0.83 45.66
CA GLU A 504 6.12 -1.27 44.25
C GLU A 504 7.26 -0.58 43.48
N LEU A 505 8.00 -1.36 42.70
CA LEU A 505 9.08 -0.89 41.85
C LEU A 505 8.55 -0.52 40.46
N ILE A 506 8.87 0.69 40.00
CA ILE A 506 8.43 1.23 38.71
C ILE A 506 9.54 1.29 37.66
N GLY A 507 10.80 1.11 38.07
CA GLY A 507 11.96 1.08 37.18
C GLY A 507 13.14 0.37 37.82
N VAL A 508 13.91 -0.34 37.00
CA VAL A 508 15.16 -1.01 37.41
C VAL A 508 16.21 -0.86 36.33
N ASP A 509 17.48 -0.91 36.69
CA ASP A 509 18.61 -1.06 35.77
C ASP A 509 19.79 -1.75 36.44
N LEU A 510 20.73 -2.33 35.67
CA LEU A 510 21.87 -3.08 36.20
C LEU A 510 23.17 -2.84 35.43
N THR A 511 24.31 -3.05 36.09
CA THR A 511 25.60 -3.12 35.41
C THR A 511 25.75 -4.39 34.58
N PRO A 512 26.62 -4.41 33.55
CA PRO A 512 26.85 -5.56 32.68
C PRO A 512 27.27 -6.83 33.42
N ASP A 513 28.08 -6.69 34.47
CA ASP A 513 28.54 -7.77 35.33
C ASP A 513 27.52 -8.17 36.41
N GLY A 514 26.42 -7.42 36.53
CA GLY A 514 25.38 -7.61 37.55
C GLY A 514 25.85 -7.29 38.98
N SER A 515 26.98 -6.63 39.16
CA SER A 515 27.51 -6.27 40.50
C SER A 515 26.71 -5.14 41.16
N TYR A 516 26.15 -4.22 40.37
CA TYR A 516 25.33 -3.11 40.85
C TYR A 516 23.98 -3.05 40.14
N ALA A 517 22.94 -2.67 40.89
CA ALA A 517 21.60 -2.45 40.38
C ALA A 517 21.01 -1.14 40.92
N LEU A 518 20.22 -0.47 40.10
CA LEU A 518 19.36 0.64 40.51
C LEU A 518 17.90 0.24 40.48
N SER A 519 17.13 0.80 41.41
CA SER A 519 15.68 0.66 41.42
C SER A 519 15.01 1.97 41.72
N VAL A 520 13.82 2.18 41.19
CA VAL A 520 12.97 3.33 41.48
C VAL A 520 11.65 2.83 42.06
N GLU A 521 11.29 3.39 43.20
CA GLU A 521 10.01 3.12 43.87
C GLU A 521 8.89 4.03 43.35
N GLN A 522 7.63 3.59 43.51
CA GLN A 522 6.46 4.43 43.20
C GLN A 522 6.48 5.80 43.91
N GLY A 523 7.11 5.90 45.08
CA GLY A 523 7.31 7.16 45.82
C GLY A 523 8.44 8.06 45.28
N GLY A 524 9.04 7.71 44.15
CA GLY A 524 10.08 8.52 43.48
C GLY A 524 11.49 8.30 44.03
N THR A 525 11.71 7.46 45.05
CA THR A 525 13.07 7.23 45.58
C THR A 525 13.85 6.28 44.67
N VAL A 526 15.04 6.71 44.24
CA VAL A 526 16.03 5.89 43.53
C VAL A 526 16.96 5.26 44.55
N ARG A 527 17.09 3.93 44.52
CA ARG A 527 17.98 3.15 45.39
C ARG A 527 19.04 2.43 44.61
N TRP A 528 20.19 2.31 45.24
CA TRP A 528 21.34 1.64 44.66
C TRP A 528 21.73 0.45 45.51
N TRP A 529 21.96 -0.65 44.80
CA TRP A 529 22.14 -1.96 45.39
C TRP A 529 23.48 -2.50 44.95
N ASP A 530 24.29 -2.85 45.93
CA ASP A 530 25.36 -3.82 45.72
C ASP A 530 24.70 -5.20 45.74
N VAL A 531 24.69 -5.84 44.56
CA VAL A 531 23.97 -7.10 44.34
C VAL A 531 24.65 -8.25 45.08
N ASP A 532 25.97 -8.23 45.16
CA ASP A 532 26.76 -9.27 45.83
C ASP A 532 26.70 -9.12 47.36
N ALA A 533 26.82 -7.89 47.87
CA ALA A 533 26.69 -7.59 49.30
C ALA A 533 25.24 -7.58 49.81
N ARG A 534 24.26 -7.65 48.91
CA ARG A 534 22.82 -7.71 49.18
C ARG A 534 22.28 -6.59 50.07
N ARG A 535 22.78 -5.37 49.89
CA ARG A 535 22.36 -4.22 50.68
C ARG A 535 22.19 -2.97 49.82
N CYS A 536 21.25 -2.14 50.24
CA CYS A 536 21.10 -0.79 49.71
C CYS A 536 22.26 0.07 50.23
N GLU A 537 23.10 0.59 49.35
CA GLU A 537 24.21 1.47 49.73
C GLU A 537 23.75 2.92 49.86
N ARG A 538 22.74 3.32 49.07
CA ARG A 538 22.27 4.70 49.01
C ARG A 538 20.83 4.80 48.50
N ALA A 539 20.12 5.82 48.96
CA ALA A 539 18.81 6.21 48.46
C ALA A 539 18.79 7.73 48.20
N VAL A 540 18.30 8.15 47.04
CA VAL A 540 18.17 9.56 46.63
C VAL A 540 16.73 9.81 46.17
N PRO A 541 16.05 10.87 46.63
CA PRO A 541 14.76 11.25 46.08
C PRO A 541 14.87 11.68 44.61
N ALA A 542 14.07 11.10 43.73
CA ALA A 542 13.79 11.59 42.37
C ALA A 542 12.33 12.05 42.28
N ALA A 543 11.97 12.73 41.19
CA ALA A 543 10.68 13.38 40.90
C ALA A 543 9.50 13.10 41.86
N ALA A 544 8.86 14.15 42.42
CA ALA A 544 7.64 14.05 43.24
C ALA A 544 6.36 13.67 42.45
N ALA A 545 6.52 13.20 41.21
CA ALA A 545 5.42 12.89 40.32
C ALA A 545 4.72 11.57 40.71
N PRO A 546 3.38 11.47 40.63
CA PRO A 546 2.61 10.33 41.14
C PRO A 546 2.84 8.97 40.43
N ARG A 547 3.71 8.92 39.41
CA ARG A 547 4.05 7.69 38.66
C ARG A 547 5.55 7.40 38.51
N GLY A 548 6.41 8.28 39.05
CA GLY A 548 7.88 8.22 38.98
C GLY A 548 8.48 7.99 37.58
N CYS A 549 9.82 7.94 37.47
CA CYS A 549 10.54 7.90 36.19
C CYS A 549 11.64 6.83 36.21
N PRO A 550 11.80 6.00 35.17
CA PRO A 550 12.68 4.84 35.25
C PRO A 550 14.14 5.19 35.00
N VAL A 551 14.98 4.92 35.98
CA VAL A 551 16.44 5.15 35.95
C VAL A 551 17.15 4.44 34.80
N ARG A 552 18.24 5.04 34.32
CA ARG A 552 19.17 4.46 33.34
C ARG A 552 20.62 4.51 33.82
N LEU A 553 21.38 3.46 33.55
CA LEU A 553 22.82 3.37 33.81
C LEU A 553 23.62 3.21 32.52
N SER A 554 24.76 3.88 32.48
CA SER A 554 25.85 3.54 31.56
C SER A 554 26.42 2.15 31.89
N ALA A 555 27.03 1.48 30.90
CA ALA A 555 27.56 0.14 31.07
C ALA A 555 28.70 0.06 32.10
N ASP A 556 29.41 1.16 32.40
CA ASP A 556 30.44 1.17 33.44
C ASP A 556 29.91 1.64 34.83
N ALA A 557 28.61 1.92 34.93
CA ALA A 557 27.94 2.55 36.08
C ALA A 557 28.60 3.83 36.60
N ARG A 558 29.36 4.54 35.76
CA ARG A 558 29.90 5.86 36.13
C ARG A 558 28.88 6.96 35.95
N ILE A 559 27.92 6.76 35.07
CA ILE A 559 26.84 7.70 34.77
C ILE A 559 25.49 7.03 34.99
N GLY A 560 24.64 7.70 35.76
CA GLY A 560 23.22 7.38 35.91
C GLY A 560 22.36 8.56 35.48
N VAL A 561 21.22 8.28 34.86
CA VAL A 561 20.30 9.31 34.35
C VAL A 561 18.89 9.04 34.87
N TRP A 562 18.24 10.06 35.41
CA TRP A 562 16.85 10.04 35.83
C TRP A 562 16.25 11.45 35.86
N ILE A 563 14.95 11.56 36.10
CA ILE A 563 14.26 12.86 36.19
C ILE A 563 14.30 13.38 37.63
N GLY A 564 14.80 14.60 37.80
CA GLY A 564 14.88 15.29 39.09
C GLY A 564 13.53 15.76 39.62
N ALA A 565 13.50 16.21 40.88
CA ALA A 565 12.31 16.83 41.49
C ALA A 565 11.83 18.10 40.78
N ASP A 566 12.72 18.74 40.03
CA ASP A 566 12.51 19.92 39.20
C ASP A 566 11.92 19.58 37.81
N GLY A 567 11.73 18.30 37.49
CA GLY A 567 11.23 17.85 36.19
C GLY A 567 12.28 17.81 35.07
N HIS A 568 13.55 18.10 35.38
CA HIS A 568 14.64 18.06 34.40
C HIS A 568 15.30 16.68 34.33
N VAL A 569 15.86 16.30 33.18
CA VAL A 569 16.66 15.07 33.05
C VAL A 569 18.02 15.32 33.67
N GLN A 570 18.34 14.65 34.77
CA GLN A 570 19.57 14.87 35.51
C GLN A 570 20.58 13.74 35.25
N VAL A 571 21.83 14.14 35.04
CA VAL A 571 22.97 13.22 34.88
C VAL A 571 23.74 13.20 36.18
N TRP A 572 23.84 12.03 36.78
CA TRP A 572 24.46 11.81 38.06
C TRP A 572 25.65 10.87 37.93
N GLU A 573 26.62 11.06 38.81
CA GLU A 573 27.64 10.06 39.06
C GLU A 573 27.16 9.16 40.20
N PRO A 574 26.87 7.87 39.94
CA PRO A 574 26.37 6.99 40.98
C PRO A 574 27.36 6.92 42.14
N ARG A 575 28.59 6.43 41.96
CA ARG A 575 29.52 6.22 43.11
C ARG A 575 29.65 7.40 44.09
N THR A 576 29.68 8.64 43.60
CA THR A 576 29.79 9.85 44.43
C THR A 576 28.43 10.38 44.89
N GLY A 577 27.34 10.17 44.13
CA GLY A 577 26.03 10.75 44.40
C GLY A 577 25.94 12.23 44.07
N THR A 578 26.78 12.70 43.14
CA THR A 578 26.77 14.08 42.69
C THR A 578 26.03 14.21 41.36
N CYS A 579 25.10 15.15 41.30
CA CYS A 579 24.51 15.58 40.04
C CYS A 579 25.56 16.39 39.25
N ARG A 580 25.90 15.93 38.05
CA ARG A 580 26.85 16.60 37.14
C ARG A 580 26.15 17.62 36.24
N TRP A 581 24.97 17.27 35.73
CA TRP A 581 24.21 18.10 34.80
C TRP A 581 22.71 18.02 35.05
N SER A 582 22.01 19.09 34.74
CA SER A 582 20.56 19.11 34.57
C SER A 582 20.27 19.50 33.11
N LEU A 583 19.70 18.56 32.34
CA LEU A 583 19.51 18.60 30.89
C LEU A 583 18.01 18.69 30.56
N GLY A 584 17.56 19.73 29.85
CA GLY A 584 16.20 19.83 29.29
C GLY A 584 15.05 19.69 30.30
N VAL A 585 13.80 20.01 29.91
CA VAL A 585 12.60 19.74 30.75
C VAL A 585 11.95 18.47 30.22
N ALA A 586 11.53 17.56 31.10
CA ALA A 586 10.74 16.40 30.69
C ALA A 586 9.37 16.85 30.13
N VAL A 587 9.03 16.41 28.92
CA VAL A 587 7.75 16.71 28.24
C VAL A 587 6.56 16.24 29.09
N GLU A 588 5.50 17.05 29.19
CA GLU A 588 4.25 16.70 29.89
C GLU A 588 3.55 15.48 29.24
N GLY A 589 3.28 14.41 29.99
CA GLY A 589 2.60 13.22 29.46
C GLY A 589 2.72 11.96 30.33
N SER A 590 2.20 10.82 29.84
CA SER A 590 2.37 9.50 30.47
C SER A 590 3.85 9.11 30.48
N LEU A 591 4.43 9.04 31.68
CA LEU A 591 5.86 8.82 31.95
C LEU A 591 6.22 7.33 31.95
N ASP A 592 6.06 6.64 30.82
CA ASP A 592 6.78 5.38 30.63
C ASP A 592 8.24 5.68 30.22
N GLY A 593 9.14 4.71 30.41
CA GLY A 593 10.59 4.91 30.26
C GLY A 593 11.13 5.16 28.86
N SER A 594 10.28 5.64 27.95
CA SER A 594 10.52 5.71 26.52
C SER A 594 11.09 7.07 26.09
N ARG A 595 11.25 8.03 27.02
CA ARG A 595 11.56 9.43 26.72
C ARG A 595 12.99 9.88 27.02
N TYR A 596 13.82 9.04 27.62
CA TYR A 596 15.26 9.29 27.71
C TYR A 596 16.09 8.01 27.86
N GLU A 597 17.35 8.09 27.47
CA GLU A 597 18.30 6.98 27.53
C GLU A 597 19.74 7.49 27.64
N VAL A 598 20.65 6.64 28.12
CA VAL A 598 22.09 6.94 28.21
C VAL A 598 22.85 5.99 27.29
N SER A 599 23.87 6.49 26.61
CA SER A 599 24.72 5.63 25.79
C SER A 599 25.50 4.66 26.67
N PRO A 600 25.80 3.44 26.18
CA PRO A 600 26.54 2.44 26.96
C PRO A 600 27.90 2.95 27.46
N ASP A 601 28.59 3.79 26.69
CA ASP A 601 29.87 4.42 27.08
C ASP A 601 29.73 5.60 28.05
N GLY A 602 28.51 5.98 28.42
CA GLY A 602 28.22 7.10 29.32
C GLY A 602 28.56 8.48 28.77
N ARG A 603 28.88 8.62 27.49
CA ARG A 603 29.27 9.90 26.88
C ARG A 603 28.08 10.73 26.40
N HIS A 604 26.94 10.09 26.14
CA HIS A 604 25.77 10.75 25.57
C HIS A 604 24.47 10.41 26.29
N VAL A 605 23.52 11.34 26.24
CA VAL A 605 22.14 11.15 26.70
C VAL A 605 21.20 11.49 25.55
N LEU A 606 20.21 10.65 25.30
CA LEU A 606 19.16 10.89 24.31
C LEU A 606 17.89 11.29 25.06
N THR A 607 17.22 12.36 24.63
CA THR A 607 15.92 12.79 25.18
C THR A 607 14.90 12.97 24.06
N GLY A 608 13.65 12.62 24.33
CA GLY A 608 12.54 12.78 23.40
C GLY A 608 11.96 14.18 23.40
N GLU A 609 11.52 14.67 22.24
CA GLU A 609 10.98 16.02 22.02
C GLU A 609 9.72 15.96 21.12
N GLU A 610 9.03 17.10 20.96
CA GLU A 610 7.85 17.22 20.07
C GLU A 610 8.19 17.09 18.57
N ASP A 611 9.44 17.33 18.17
CA ASP A 611 9.90 17.29 16.78
C ASP A 611 10.94 16.20 16.50
N GLY A 612 11.16 15.28 17.45
CA GLY A 612 12.11 14.18 17.34
C GLY A 612 12.83 13.90 18.65
N ALA A 613 14.16 14.00 18.64
CA ALA A 613 14.97 13.77 19.83
C ALA A 613 16.15 14.76 19.92
N ARG A 614 16.74 14.89 21.11
CA ARG A 614 18.01 15.60 21.35
C ARG A 614 19.06 14.65 21.88
N LEU A 615 20.24 14.75 21.30
CA LEU A 615 21.45 14.07 21.75
C LEU A 615 22.32 15.06 22.55
N TRP A 616 22.57 14.75 23.81
CA TRP A 616 23.34 15.56 24.75
C TRP A 616 24.69 14.94 25.03
N SER A 617 25.75 15.74 25.06
CA SER A 617 27.08 15.35 25.52
C SER A 617 27.16 15.43 27.04
N VAL A 618 27.58 14.34 27.68
CA VAL A 618 27.79 14.26 29.14
C VAL A 618 29.07 14.99 29.57
N ALA A 619 30.01 15.25 28.67
CA ALA A 619 31.27 15.90 29.02
C ALA A 619 31.12 17.42 29.22
N ASP A 620 30.27 18.06 28.40
CA ASP A 620 30.16 19.52 28.32
C ASP A 620 28.73 20.05 28.24
N GLY A 621 27.71 19.18 28.28
CA GLY A 621 26.29 19.56 28.28
C GLY A 621 25.77 20.07 26.93
N ARG A 622 26.56 20.03 25.85
CA ARG A 622 26.11 20.47 24.52
C ARG A 622 25.05 19.54 23.96
N CYS A 623 24.07 20.08 23.23
CA CYS A 623 23.01 19.31 22.58
C CYS A 623 23.06 19.43 21.05
N ARG A 624 22.65 18.36 20.37
CA ARG A 624 22.39 18.27 18.93
C ARG A 624 20.96 17.77 18.74
N ALA A 625 20.21 18.40 17.83
CA ALA A 625 18.88 17.92 17.45
C ALA A 625 18.98 16.75 16.47
N LEU A 626 18.15 15.73 16.67
CA LEU A 626 17.93 14.60 15.78
C LEU A 626 16.49 14.72 15.24
N PRO A 627 16.27 15.49 14.16
CA PRO A 627 14.93 15.85 13.71
C PRO A 627 14.16 14.65 13.15
N ALA A 628 12.92 14.51 13.59
CA ALA A 628 11.98 13.51 13.09
C ALA A 628 10.73 14.15 12.46
N GLY A 629 10.40 15.38 12.83
CA GLY A 629 9.21 16.10 12.35
C GLY A 629 7.89 15.66 13.03
N SER A 630 7.98 14.80 14.05
CA SER A 630 6.87 14.27 14.84
C SER A 630 7.38 13.90 16.24
N PRO A 631 6.52 13.92 17.28
CA PRO A 631 6.94 13.58 18.64
C PRO A 631 7.56 12.18 18.72
N SER A 632 8.61 12.03 19.51
CA SER A 632 9.22 10.71 19.73
C SER A 632 8.36 9.85 20.66
N SER A 633 8.14 8.60 20.27
CA SER A 633 7.44 7.59 21.07
C SER A 633 8.37 6.61 21.80
N ALA A 634 9.55 6.33 21.23
CA ALA A 634 10.55 5.47 21.87
C ALA A 634 11.97 5.77 21.39
N LEU A 635 12.93 5.43 22.24
CA LEU A 635 14.36 5.70 22.05
C LEU A 635 15.16 4.44 22.41
N CYS A 636 16.19 4.09 21.63
CA CYS A 636 17.18 3.08 21.99
C CYS A 636 18.60 3.44 21.48
N PHE A 637 19.65 3.14 22.24
CA PHE A 637 21.03 3.08 21.74
C PHE A 637 21.40 1.65 21.32
N GLY A 638 22.30 1.54 20.35
CA GLY A 638 23.04 0.31 20.10
C GLY A 638 23.99 0.00 21.26
N PRO A 639 24.26 -1.29 21.59
CA PRO A 639 25.16 -1.67 22.68
C PRO A 639 26.60 -1.14 22.54
N ASP A 640 27.04 -0.80 21.33
CA ASP A 640 28.33 -0.17 21.05
C ASP A 640 28.31 1.36 21.20
N GLY A 641 27.14 1.97 21.42
CA GLY A 641 26.94 3.41 21.51
C GLY A 641 27.07 4.16 20.18
N ARG A 642 27.28 3.45 19.06
CA ARG A 642 27.50 4.05 17.74
C ARG A 642 26.20 4.49 17.10
N LEU A 643 25.16 3.67 17.20
CA LEU A 643 23.86 3.94 16.60
C LEU A 643 22.84 4.35 17.66
N ALA A 644 21.95 5.27 17.30
CA ALA A 644 20.76 5.61 18.08
C ALA A 644 19.52 5.48 17.18
N ALA A 645 18.45 4.89 17.70
CA ALA A 645 17.18 4.81 17.00
C ALA A 645 16.09 5.58 17.74
N VAL A 646 15.29 6.31 16.97
CA VAL A 646 14.19 7.15 17.43
C VAL A 646 12.93 6.71 16.69
N ALA A 647 11.94 6.22 17.43
CA ALA A 647 10.59 6.01 16.92
C ALA A 647 9.76 7.27 17.10
N SER A 648 8.89 7.55 16.14
CA SER A 648 8.02 8.72 16.13
C SER A 648 6.55 8.34 16.02
N ASP A 649 5.68 9.26 16.43
CA ASP A 649 4.22 9.09 16.36
C ASP A 649 3.71 8.99 14.90
N ASP A 650 4.50 9.45 13.93
CA ASP A 650 4.29 9.26 12.48
C ASP A 650 4.46 7.80 12.00
N GLY A 651 4.81 6.86 12.90
CA GLY A 651 5.00 5.45 12.57
C GLY A 651 6.36 5.13 11.91
N THR A 652 7.30 6.08 11.91
CA THR A 652 8.65 5.84 11.39
C THR A 652 9.66 5.60 12.52
N VAL A 653 10.71 4.84 12.20
CA VAL A 653 11.88 4.69 13.07
C VAL A 653 13.11 5.20 12.33
N ARG A 654 13.76 6.22 12.87
CA ARG A 654 14.97 6.84 12.29
C ARG A 654 16.20 6.39 13.07
N VAL A 655 17.18 5.85 12.36
CA VAL A 655 18.46 5.37 12.91
C VAL A 655 19.56 6.34 12.53
N TRP A 656 20.31 6.80 13.51
CA TRP A 656 21.35 7.82 13.40
C TRP A 656 22.70 7.27 13.83
N ASP A 657 23.77 7.73 13.18
CA ASP A 657 25.13 7.58 13.69
C ASP A 657 25.37 8.69 14.73
N VAL A 658 25.77 8.29 15.93
CA VAL A 658 25.87 9.16 17.12
C VAL A 658 27.05 10.13 17.00
N GLU A 659 28.14 9.72 16.36
CA GLU A 659 29.38 10.50 16.30
C GLU A 659 29.20 11.73 15.39
N ASP A 660 28.81 11.52 14.14
CA ASP A 660 28.64 12.58 13.16
C ASP A 660 27.21 13.14 13.09
N GLY A 661 26.23 12.46 13.68
CA GLY A 661 24.82 12.87 13.66
C GLY A 661 24.16 12.64 12.31
N ARG A 662 24.70 11.75 11.47
CA ARG A 662 24.14 11.43 10.16
C ARG A 662 22.97 10.46 10.28
N LEU A 663 21.88 10.75 9.57
CA LEU A 663 20.77 9.82 9.40
C LEU A 663 21.26 8.61 8.57
N VAL A 664 21.31 7.43 9.19
CA VAL A 664 21.70 6.17 8.55
C VAL A 664 20.51 5.60 7.79
N ARG A 665 19.35 5.49 8.45
CA ARG A 665 18.15 4.91 7.85
C ARG A 665 16.86 5.47 8.41
N THR A 666 15.86 5.55 7.54
CA THR A 666 14.46 5.72 7.93
C THR A 666 13.74 4.43 7.62
N LEU A 667 13.27 3.75 8.67
CA LEU A 667 12.42 2.58 8.57
C LEU A 667 10.98 3.10 8.51
N THR A 668 10.44 3.15 7.29
CA THR A 668 9.07 3.59 7.04
C THR A 668 8.13 2.40 7.05
N GLY A 669 6.83 2.66 7.28
CA GLY A 669 5.77 1.69 7.05
C GLY A 669 5.18 1.01 8.28
N SER A 670 5.66 1.26 9.50
CA SER A 670 4.82 0.92 10.65
C SER A 670 3.56 1.80 10.60
N THR A 671 2.39 1.18 10.64
CA THR A 671 1.11 1.91 10.61
C THR A 671 0.78 2.54 11.95
N THR A 672 1.55 2.19 12.98
CA THR A 672 1.36 2.58 14.37
C THR A 672 2.71 2.97 14.98
N ALA A 673 2.69 3.90 15.92
CA ALA A 673 3.89 4.34 16.63
C ALA A 673 4.53 3.16 17.39
N ALA A 674 5.83 2.96 17.20
CA ALA A 674 6.56 1.96 17.97
C ALA A 674 6.85 2.51 19.37
N LEU A 675 6.23 1.93 20.39
CA LEU A 675 6.41 2.34 21.78
C LEU A 675 7.64 1.67 22.43
N HIS A 676 8.21 0.67 21.77
CA HIS A 676 9.39 -0.06 22.25
C HIS A 676 10.37 -0.31 21.11
N LEU A 677 11.66 -0.09 21.37
CA LEU A 677 12.76 -0.32 20.44
C LEU A 677 13.87 -1.13 21.10
N ALA A 678 14.59 -1.91 20.29
CA ALA A 678 15.87 -2.49 20.66
C ALA A 678 16.77 -2.57 19.41
N LEU A 679 17.99 -2.05 19.51
CA LEU A 679 19.05 -2.25 18.51
C LEU A 679 19.89 -3.47 18.90
N GLY A 680 20.17 -4.33 17.92
CA GLY A 680 21.01 -5.50 18.11
C GLY A 680 22.46 -5.12 18.41
N PRO A 681 23.18 -5.88 19.27
CA PRO A 681 24.63 -5.76 19.46
C PRO A 681 25.46 -5.62 18.19
N GLY A 682 25.08 -6.27 17.08
CA GLY A 682 25.78 -6.17 15.80
C GLY A 682 25.44 -4.92 14.98
N GLY A 683 24.49 -4.08 15.42
CA GLY A 683 24.01 -2.90 14.71
C GLY A 683 23.21 -3.21 13.43
N ARG A 684 23.08 -4.48 13.06
CA ARG A 684 22.46 -4.94 11.81
C ARG A 684 20.95 -5.17 11.95
N ARG A 685 20.47 -5.44 13.16
CA ARG A 685 19.06 -5.73 13.45
C ARG A 685 18.45 -4.68 14.36
N LEU A 686 17.17 -4.39 14.13
CA LEU A 686 16.35 -3.58 15.03
C LEU A 686 15.01 -4.29 15.27
N LEU A 687 14.58 -4.33 16.52
CA LEU A 687 13.22 -4.75 16.90
C LEU A 687 12.39 -3.52 17.20
N SER A 688 11.21 -3.43 16.59
CA SER A 688 10.23 -2.38 16.91
C SER A 688 8.93 -3.01 17.37
N GLY A 689 8.39 -2.51 18.46
CA GLY A 689 7.20 -3.02 19.12
C GLY A 689 6.05 -2.02 19.09
N SER A 690 4.89 -2.46 18.62
CA SER A 690 3.67 -1.67 18.72
C SER A 690 2.65 -2.34 19.62
N SER A 691 2.14 -1.56 20.57
CA SER A 691 1.07 -1.97 21.46
C SER A 691 -0.31 -1.81 20.82
N ALA A 692 -0.44 -0.96 19.79
CA ALA A 692 -1.69 -0.72 19.09
C ALA A 692 -2.03 -1.86 18.10
N ASP A 693 -1.03 -2.36 17.36
CA ASP A 693 -1.22 -3.48 16.44
C ASP A 693 -0.84 -4.85 17.01
N HIS A 694 -0.33 -4.88 18.25
CA HIS A 694 0.16 -6.06 18.97
C HIS A 694 1.22 -6.85 18.18
N THR A 695 2.12 -6.17 17.47
CA THR A 695 3.19 -6.81 16.70
C THR A 695 4.59 -6.41 17.15
N VAL A 696 5.52 -7.31 16.85
CA VAL A 696 6.97 -7.06 16.88
C VAL A 696 7.50 -7.21 15.46
N ARG A 697 8.06 -6.15 14.91
CA ARG A 697 8.71 -6.16 13.59
C ARG A 697 10.22 -6.26 13.75
N VAL A 698 10.83 -7.08 12.90
CA VAL A 698 12.28 -7.28 12.83
C VAL A 698 12.80 -6.59 11.58
N TRP A 699 13.74 -5.68 11.74
CA TRP A 699 14.29 -4.88 10.65
C TRP A 699 15.75 -5.21 10.40
N ASP A 700 16.13 -5.20 9.13
CA ASP A 700 17.52 -5.05 8.70
C ASP A 700 17.82 -3.55 8.60
N VAL A 701 18.78 -3.07 9.40
CA VAL A 701 19.09 -1.64 9.52
C VAL A 701 19.72 -1.10 8.22
N ASP A 702 20.54 -1.91 7.55
CA ASP A 702 21.26 -1.51 6.34
C ASP A 702 20.31 -1.32 5.15
N SER A 703 19.47 -2.32 4.88
CA SER A 703 18.54 -2.27 3.75
C SER A 703 17.24 -1.52 4.09
N GLY A 704 16.95 -1.31 5.37
CA GLY A 704 15.68 -0.77 5.85
C GLY A 704 14.48 -1.72 5.68
N ARG A 705 14.75 -3.02 5.47
CA ARG A 705 13.71 -4.01 5.16
C ARG A 705 13.15 -4.63 6.44
N CYS A 706 11.83 -4.76 6.51
CA CYS A 706 11.18 -5.63 7.49
C CYS A 706 11.38 -7.09 7.06
N LEU A 707 12.06 -7.86 7.90
CA LEU A 707 12.40 -9.26 7.64
C LEU A 707 11.33 -10.23 8.11
N ARG A 708 10.58 -9.86 9.15
CA ARG A 708 9.54 -10.70 9.79
C ARG A 708 8.69 -9.88 10.74
N THR A 709 7.43 -10.29 10.89
CA THR A 709 6.55 -9.81 11.94
C THR A 709 6.14 -10.96 12.85
N PHE A 710 6.18 -10.73 14.16
CA PHE A 710 5.71 -11.65 15.18
C PHE A 710 4.52 -11.04 15.93
N SER A 711 3.59 -11.88 16.39
CA SER A 711 2.55 -11.43 17.32
C SER A 711 3.15 -11.26 18.71
N ALA A 712 2.89 -10.10 19.32
CA ALA A 712 3.24 -9.79 20.71
C ALA A 712 2.29 -10.46 21.73
N GLY A 713 1.22 -11.14 21.27
CA GLY A 713 0.20 -11.76 22.12
C GLY A 713 -1.04 -10.89 22.38
N ARG A 714 -2.06 -11.47 23.02
CA ARG A 714 -3.40 -10.88 23.18
C ARG A 714 -3.47 -9.65 24.10
N HIS A 715 -2.46 -9.43 24.93
CA HIS A 715 -2.40 -8.31 25.87
C HIS A 715 -1.31 -7.28 25.52
N GLY A 716 -0.76 -7.35 24.30
CA GLY A 716 0.33 -6.48 23.87
C GLY A 716 1.65 -6.77 24.59
N MET A 717 2.58 -5.82 24.51
CA MET A 717 3.95 -5.97 24.98
C MET A 717 4.41 -4.74 25.75
N ARG A 718 5.43 -4.93 26.59
CA ARG A 718 6.06 -3.87 27.39
C ARG A 718 7.56 -3.72 27.16
N HIS A 719 8.23 -4.80 26.77
CA HIS A 719 9.69 -4.80 26.62
C HIS A 719 10.12 -5.64 25.43
N LEU A 720 11.19 -5.17 24.77
CA LEU A 720 11.91 -5.82 23.68
C LEU A 720 13.39 -5.91 24.01
N GLY A 721 14.07 -6.90 23.44
CA GLY A 721 15.52 -7.01 23.55
C GLY A 721 16.11 -8.16 22.74
N PHE A 722 17.43 -8.22 22.73
CA PHE A 722 18.22 -9.32 22.18
C PHE A 722 18.85 -10.09 23.34
N PRO A 723 18.59 -11.40 23.47
CA PRO A 723 19.15 -12.22 24.55
C PRO A 723 20.54 -12.77 24.21
N ASP A 724 21.09 -12.47 23.03
CA ASP A 724 22.40 -12.92 22.57
C ASP A 724 23.17 -11.82 21.85
N ALA A 725 24.50 -11.95 21.83
CA ALA A 725 25.42 -10.97 21.25
C ALA A 725 25.52 -11.01 19.72
N ASP A 726 24.90 -12.00 19.05
CA ASP A 726 25.05 -12.23 17.61
C ASP A 726 23.82 -11.79 16.79
N ASP A 727 22.87 -11.08 17.41
CA ASP A 727 21.57 -10.69 16.82
C ASP A 727 20.76 -11.89 16.27
N ARG A 728 20.97 -13.11 16.78
CA ARG A 728 20.31 -14.34 16.25
C ARG A 728 18.94 -14.58 16.85
N PHE A 729 18.67 -14.07 18.03
CA PHE A 729 17.39 -14.20 18.71
C PHE A 729 16.82 -12.84 19.08
N GLY A 730 15.49 -12.75 19.04
CA GLY A 730 14.74 -11.63 19.59
C GLY A 730 13.89 -12.08 20.75
N PHE A 731 13.52 -11.15 21.62
CA PHE A 731 12.71 -11.43 22.79
C PHE A 731 11.66 -10.34 23.05
N SER A 732 10.50 -10.74 23.57
CA SER A 732 9.52 -9.83 24.14
C SER A 732 8.94 -10.28 25.48
N VAL A 733 8.44 -9.30 26.24
CA VAL A 733 7.62 -9.52 27.44
C VAL A 733 6.24 -8.90 27.26
N GLY A 734 5.19 -9.72 27.42
CA GLY A 734 3.79 -9.28 27.34
C GLY A 734 3.34 -8.43 28.55
N ASN A 735 2.20 -7.75 28.43
CA ASN A 735 1.56 -7.10 29.58
C ASN A 735 0.81 -8.11 30.47
N HIS A 736 0.43 -7.65 31.66
CA HIS A 736 -0.48 -8.35 32.56
C HIS A 736 -1.87 -8.52 31.93
N PRO A 737 -2.58 -9.65 32.15
CA PRO A 737 -2.23 -10.78 33.02
C PRO A 737 -1.27 -11.82 32.42
N ASP A 738 -1.03 -11.81 31.11
CA ASP A 738 -0.26 -12.88 30.45
C ASP A 738 1.20 -12.92 30.91
N LEU A 739 1.85 -11.74 30.99
CA LEU A 739 3.29 -11.57 31.28
C LEU A 739 4.20 -12.53 30.51
N HIS A 740 3.74 -13.07 29.38
CA HIS A 740 4.43 -14.15 28.68
C HIS A 740 5.69 -13.63 28.02
N THR A 741 6.75 -14.41 28.15
CA THR A 741 8.01 -14.17 27.49
C THR A 741 8.04 -14.95 26.18
N ARG A 742 8.34 -14.28 25.08
CA ARG A 742 8.48 -14.92 23.78
C ARG A 742 9.90 -14.76 23.31
N ARG A 743 10.53 -15.87 22.94
CA ARG A 743 11.83 -15.87 22.28
C ARG A 743 11.67 -16.40 20.87
N TRP A 744 12.24 -15.69 19.90
CA TRP A 744 12.23 -16.05 18.50
C TRP A 744 13.65 -16.18 17.97
N ARG A 745 13.87 -17.15 17.09
CA ARG A 745 15.03 -17.12 16.20
C ARG A 745 14.75 -16.14 15.06
N LEU A 746 15.70 -15.26 14.75
CA LEU A 746 15.55 -14.22 13.74
C LEU A 746 16.03 -14.72 12.37
N PRO A 747 15.42 -14.26 11.26
CA PRO A 747 15.86 -14.61 9.91
C PRO A 747 17.21 -13.96 9.55
N ASP A 748 18.01 -14.66 8.74
CA ASP A 748 19.35 -14.22 8.31
C ASP A 748 19.31 -13.04 7.32
N GLY A 749 18.13 -12.73 6.78
CA GLY A 749 17.89 -11.61 5.89
C GLY A 749 18.20 -11.91 4.41
N GLY A 750 18.10 -13.15 3.96
CA GLY A 750 18.12 -13.49 2.53
C GLY A 750 16.88 -12.98 1.77
N CYS A 751 16.93 -12.97 0.44
CA CYS A 751 15.77 -12.72 -0.43
C CYS A 751 15.40 -14.04 -1.12
N ALA A 752 14.60 -14.87 -0.46
CA ALA A 752 14.13 -16.12 -1.08
C ALA A 752 12.87 -15.92 -1.93
N ALA A 753 12.11 -14.85 -1.69
CA ALA A 753 10.95 -14.47 -2.45
C ALA A 753 11.33 -13.50 -3.59
N GLU A 754 11.70 -14.07 -4.73
CA GLU A 754 12.02 -13.29 -5.92
C GLU A 754 10.78 -12.68 -6.57
N PRO A 755 10.79 -11.39 -6.94
CA PRO A 755 9.67 -10.76 -7.63
C PRO A 755 9.29 -11.46 -8.94
N HIS A 756 7.99 -11.56 -9.22
CA HIS A 756 7.45 -12.35 -10.33
C HIS A 756 7.12 -11.49 -11.56
N VAL A 757 7.86 -11.71 -12.64
CA VAL A 757 7.56 -11.12 -13.96
C VAL A 757 6.58 -12.03 -14.71
N VAL A 758 5.53 -11.43 -15.26
CA VAL A 758 4.52 -12.14 -16.06
C VAL A 758 4.95 -12.17 -17.53
N LYS A 759 4.63 -13.26 -18.24
CA LYS A 759 4.93 -13.38 -19.67
C LYS A 759 4.25 -12.22 -20.44
N PRO A 760 5.01 -11.42 -21.20
CA PRO A 760 4.43 -10.38 -22.04
C PRO A 760 3.50 -10.98 -23.11
N ARG A 761 2.42 -10.26 -23.41
CA ARG A 761 1.49 -10.61 -24.50
C ARG A 761 1.71 -9.69 -25.68
N GLU A 762 1.42 -10.21 -26.87
CA GLU A 762 1.50 -9.44 -28.10
C GLU A 762 0.26 -8.53 -28.26
N TYR A 763 0.45 -7.40 -28.93
CA TYR A 763 -0.64 -6.45 -29.18
C TYR A 763 -1.85 -7.11 -29.89
N ALA A 764 -1.60 -8.02 -30.84
CA ALA A 764 -2.65 -8.70 -31.59
C ALA A 764 -3.56 -9.56 -30.69
N GLU A 765 -2.97 -10.28 -29.74
CA GLU A 765 -3.70 -11.07 -28.74
C GLU A 765 -4.58 -10.14 -27.89
N ILE A 766 -4.01 -9.05 -27.38
CA ILE A 766 -4.71 -8.08 -26.54
C ILE A 766 -5.88 -7.44 -27.29
N SER A 767 -5.65 -6.96 -28.51
CA SER A 767 -6.68 -6.35 -29.34
C SER A 767 -7.83 -7.33 -29.66
N GLY A 768 -7.50 -8.58 -29.99
CA GLY A 768 -8.49 -9.63 -30.24
C GLY A 768 -9.36 -9.93 -29.02
N LEU A 769 -8.75 -10.03 -27.83
CA LEU A 769 -9.47 -10.21 -26.57
C LEU A 769 -10.38 -9.00 -26.26
N SER A 770 -9.96 -7.78 -26.62
CA SER A 770 -10.78 -6.57 -26.48
C SER A 770 -12.02 -6.60 -27.35
N GLY A 771 -11.86 -6.95 -28.63
CA GLY A 771 -13.00 -7.06 -29.55
C GLY A 771 -14.01 -8.09 -29.05
N GLN A 772 -13.55 -9.26 -28.60
CA GLN A 772 -14.43 -10.29 -28.05
C GLN A 772 -15.21 -9.80 -26.81
N ALA A 773 -14.56 -9.06 -25.90
CA ALA A 773 -15.23 -8.52 -24.73
C ALA A 773 -16.24 -7.43 -25.07
N GLU A 774 -15.91 -6.55 -26.02
CA GLU A 774 -16.81 -5.51 -26.53
C GLU A 774 -18.07 -6.12 -27.18
N ASP A 775 -17.89 -7.17 -27.99
CA ASP A 775 -19.00 -7.87 -28.66
C ASP A 775 -19.95 -8.53 -27.65
N LEU A 776 -19.39 -9.26 -26.67
CA LEU A 776 -20.17 -9.89 -25.60
C LEU A 776 -20.90 -8.85 -24.75
N LEU A 777 -20.26 -7.73 -24.44
CA LEU A 777 -20.87 -6.65 -23.67
C LEU A 777 -22.01 -5.98 -24.44
N ALA A 778 -21.84 -5.73 -25.74
CA ALA A 778 -22.86 -5.17 -26.59
C ALA A 778 -24.08 -6.11 -26.70
N GLU A 779 -23.85 -7.41 -26.81
CA GLU A 779 -24.92 -8.41 -26.80
C GLU A 779 -25.61 -8.50 -25.44
N ALA A 780 -24.86 -8.54 -24.34
CA ALA A 780 -25.42 -8.57 -22.99
C ALA A 780 -26.34 -7.38 -22.71
N ARG A 781 -25.93 -6.16 -23.11
CA ARG A 781 -26.76 -4.96 -22.97
C ARG A 781 -28.08 -5.07 -23.75
N ARG A 782 -28.06 -5.63 -24.97
CA ARG A 782 -29.29 -5.90 -25.75
C ARG A 782 -30.21 -6.90 -25.03
N GLU A 783 -29.64 -7.96 -24.45
CA GLU A 783 -30.40 -8.96 -23.67
C GLU A 783 -31.00 -8.36 -22.40
N MET A 784 -30.27 -7.48 -21.70
CA MET A 784 -30.75 -6.75 -20.52
C MET A 784 -31.91 -5.82 -20.86
N THR A 785 -31.78 -5.01 -21.93
CA THR A 785 -32.89 -4.16 -22.40
C THR A 785 -34.11 -4.99 -22.82
N GLY A 786 -33.88 -6.21 -23.32
CA GLY A 786 -34.93 -7.17 -23.66
C GLY A 786 -35.49 -7.99 -22.49
N GLY A 787 -35.07 -7.73 -21.24
CA GLY A 787 -35.51 -8.45 -20.04
C GLY A 787 -35.00 -9.89 -19.91
N ARG A 788 -34.08 -10.33 -20.77
CA ARG A 788 -33.53 -11.70 -20.79
C ARG A 788 -32.33 -11.81 -19.85
N HIS A 789 -32.54 -11.59 -18.55
CA HIS A 789 -31.47 -11.50 -17.55
C HIS A 789 -30.57 -12.75 -17.47
N ARG A 790 -31.11 -13.96 -17.68
CA ARG A 790 -30.30 -15.20 -17.72
C ARG A 790 -29.31 -15.22 -18.88
N SER A 791 -29.76 -14.79 -20.06
CA SER A 791 -28.92 -14.71 -21.26
C SER A 791 -27.83 -13.66 -21.07
N ALA A 792 -28.21 -12.48 -20.58
CA ALA A 792 -27.27 -11.43 -20.20
C ALA A 792 -26.23 -11.89 -19.17
N LEU A 793 -26.65 -12.63 -18.13
CA LEU A 793 -25.75 -13.18 -17.13
C LEU A 793 -24.72 -14.13 -17.77
N GLY A 794 -25.16 -15.02 -18.67
CA GLY A 794 -24.26 -15.93 -19.38
C GLY A 794 -23.24 -15.19 -20.26
N LEU A 795 -23.68 -14.16 -20.98
CA LEU A 795 -22.82 -13.33 -21.82
C LEU A 795 -21.80 -12.53 -21.01
N LEU A 796 -22.23 -11.87 -19.92
CA LEU A 796 -21.31 -11.15 -19.05
C LEU A 796 -20.37 -12.09 -18.30
N THR A 797 -20.81 -13.30 -17.93
CA THR A 797 -19.92 -14.31 -17.33
C THR A 797 -18.81 -14.70 -18.31
N ARG A 798 -19.15 -14.91 -19.59
CA ARG A 798 -18.15 -15.15 -20.66
C ARG A 798 -17.24 -13.94 -20.87
N ALA A 799 -17.78 -12.72 -20.86
CA ALA A 799 -16.98 -11.51 -20.99
C ALA A 799 -15.98 -11.37 -19.83
N ARG A 800 -16.43 -11.67 -18.60
CA ARG A 800 -15.59 -11.67 -17.40
C ARG A 800 -14.55 -12.81 -17.39
N ALA A 801 -14.77 -13.88 -18.15
CA ALA A 801 -13.80 -14.98 -18.29
C ALA A 801 -12.70 -14.68 -19.32
N ILE A 802 -12.83 -13.61 -20.13
CA ILE A 802 -11.77 -13.19 -21.05
C ILE A 802 -10.61 -12.60 -20.22
N PRO A 803 -9.36 -13.08 -20.41
CA PRO A 803 -8.21 -12.59 -19.66
C PRO A 803 -8.08 -11.05 -19.72
N GLY A 804 -8.08 -10.40 -18.55
CA GLY A 804 -8.02 -8.94 -18.41
C GLY A 804 -9.37 -8.20 -18.47
N TYR A 805 -10.49 -8.89 -18.72
CA TYR A 805 -11.84 -8.28 -18.77
C TYR A 805 -12.76 -8.68 -17.63
N GLU A 806 -12.28 -9.50 -16.69
CA GLU A 806 -13.03 -9.89 -15.49
C GLU A 806 -13.63 -8.67 -14.77
N ARG A 807 -12.86 -7.58 -14.69
CA ARG A 807 -13.23 -6.36 -13.98
C ARG A 807 -13.09 -5.09 -14.80
N ALA A 808 -13.05 -5.21 -16.12
CA ALA A 808 -13.06 -4.04 -17.00
C ALA A 808 -14.24 -3.12 -16.61
N PRO A 809 -14.03 -1.80 -16.42
CA PRO A 809 -15.04 -0.90 -15.87
C PRO A 809 -16.41 -1.00 -16.56
N GLN A 810 -16.40 -1.14 -17.89
CA GLN A 810 -17.58 -1.29 -18.72
C GLN A 810 -18.31 -2.63 -18.51
N VAL A 811 -17.59 -3.71 -18.22
CA VAL A 811 -18.15 -5.03 -17.93
C VAL A 811 -18.73 -5.05 -16.51
N LEU A 812 -18.01 -4.50 -15.52
CA LEU A 812 -18.53 -4.37 -14.15
C LEU A 812 -19.73 -3.43 -14.07
N ALA A 813 -19.76 -2.35 -14.84
CA ALA A 813 -20.93 -1.47 -14.90
C ALA A 813 -22.18 -2.24 -15.35
N ALA A 814 -22.07 -3.03 -16.43
CA ALA A 814 -23.15 -3.89 -16.90
C ALA A 814 -23.49 -5.01 -15.90
N TRP A 815 -22.49 -5.60 -15.24
CA TRP A 815 -22.70 -6.61 -14.20
C TRP A 815 -23.49 -6.06 -13.01
N ARG A 816 -23.15 -4.85 -12.53
CA ARG A 816 -23.86 -4.16 -11.45
C ARG A 816 -25.28 -3.78 -11.85
N GLU A 817 -25.48 -3.32 -13.08
CA GLU A 817 -26.80 -3.03 -13.62
C GLU A 817 -27.67 -4.30 -13.64
N LEU A 818 -27.10 -5.43 -14.09
CA LEU A 818 -27.78 -6.73 -14.03
C LEU A 818 -28.04 -7.20 -12.59
N GLY A 819 -27.16 -6.89 -11.65
CA GLY A 819 -27.32 -7.19 -10.22
C GLY A 819 -28.59 -6.61 -9.61
N ARG A 820 -29.12 -5.51 -10.14
CA ARG A 820 -30.38 -4.89 -9.68
C ARG A 820 -31.61 -5.73 -10.00
N SER A 821 -31.52 -6.62 -10.99
CA SER A 821 -32.63 -7.45 -11.48
C SER A 821 -32.37 -8.95 -11.36
N THR A 822 -31.29 -9.33 -10.67
CA THR A 822 -30.89 -10.72 -10.40
C THR A 822 -30.62 -10.92 -8.91
N ARG A 823 -30.41 -12.17 -8.52
CA ARG A 823 -30.21 -12.55 -7.13
C ARG A 823 -28.72 -12.54 -6.78
N HIS A 824 -28.32 -11.83 -5.72
CA HIS A 824 -26.97 -11.94 -5.13
C HIS A 824 -26.81 -13.26 -4.36
N VAL A 825 -25.84 -14.09 -4.74
CA VAL A 825 -25.64 -15.45 -4.18
C VAL A 825 -24.51 -15.50 -3.16
N SER A 826 -23.42 -14.77 -3.41
CA SER A 826 -22.27 -14.62 -2.53
C SER A 826 -21.53 -13.35 -2.95
N LEU A 827 -20.55 -12.92 -2.15
CA LEU A 827 -19.55 -11.95 -2.58
C LEU A 827 -18.41 -12.72 -3.25
N ARG A 828 -17.99 -12.30 -4.44
CA ARG A 828 -16.81 -12.87 -5.11
C ARG A 828 -15.54 -12.23 -4.57
N ALA A 829 -15.57 -10.90 -4.44
CA ALA A 829 -14.47 -10.10 -3.91
C ALA A 829 -14.96 -8.73 -3.42
N ALA A 830 -14.17 -8.08 -2.58
CA ALA A 830 -14.30 -6.66 -2.29
C ALA A 830 -12.91 -6.02 -2.18
N TRP A 831 -12.80 -4.76 -2.59
CA TRP A 831 -11.56 -3.99 -2.51
C TRP A 831 -11.83 -2.62 -1.91
N SER A 832 -10.96 -2.19 -1.00
CA SER A 832 -11.03 -0.85 -0.42
C SER A 832 -10.06 0.12 -1.06
N ARG A 833 -10.46 1.38 -1.07
CA ARG A 833 -9.55 2.53 -1.15
C ARG A 833 -9.85 3.48 0.01
N PRO A 834 -8.84 4.15 0.60
CA PRO A 834 -9.10 5.27 1.48
C PRO A 834 -9.79 6.40 0.68
N LEU A 835 -10.66 7.17 1.33
CA LEU A 835 -11.20 8.40 0.75
C LEU A 835 -10.19 9.54 0.97
N ASP A 836 -9.98 10.37 -0.05
CA ASP A 836 -8.97 11.45 0.01
C ASP A 836 -9.57 12.74 0.58
N ALA A 837 -9.00 13.18 1.70
CA ALA A 837 -9.45 14.33 2.47
C ALA A 837 -8.62 15.60 2.18
N GLY A 838 -7.61 15.50 1.30
CA GLY A 838 -6.63 16.56 1.05
C GLY A 838 -5.68 16.81 2.24
N PRO A 839 -4.98 17.96 2.29
CA PRO A 839 -3.93 18.27 3.27
C PRO A 839 -4.44 18.61 4.69
N LEU A 840 -5.73 18.46 4.96
CA LEU A 840 -6.31 18.76 6.27
C LEU A 840 -6.08 17.59 7.24
N PRO A 841 -5.66 17.84 8.49
CA PRO A 841 -5.45 16.78 9.48
C PRO A 841 -6.67 15.88 9.59
N TYR A 842 -6.47 14.56 9.49
CA TYR A 842 -7.51 13.59 9.78
C TYR A 842 -7.73 13.58 11.31
N GLY A 843 -8.78 14.23 11.79
CA GLY A 843 -9.35 13.90 13.09
C GLY A 843 -9.98 12.51 13.04
N SER A 844 -9.94 11.75 14.15
CA SER A 844 -10.62 10.45 14.25
C SER A 844 -12.09 10.60 13.84
N VAL A 845 -12.57 9.69 12.99
CA VAL A 845 -13.95 9.72 12.50
C VAL A 845 -14.86 9.22 13.60
N THR A 846 -15.87 10.02 13.91
CA THR A 846 -16.74 9.80 15.06
C THR A 846 -18.15 9.36 14.68
N GLY A 847 -18.52 9.45 13.41
CA GLY A 847 -19.77 8.93 12.84
C GLY A 847 -19.79 9.01 11.32
N ILE A 848 -20.64 8.21 10.67
CA ILE A 848 -20.91 8.24 9.22
C ILE A 848 -22.43 8.25 8.99
N GLY A 849 -22.89 9.04 8.01
CA GLY A 849 -24.23 8.94 7.43
C GLY A 849 -24.19 8.78 5.92
N LEU A 850 -25.10 7.99 5.35
CA LEU A 850 -25.28 7.82 3.90
C LEU A 850 -26.65 8.34 3.48
N ALA A 851 -26.74 8.91 2.28
CA ALA A 851 -28.03 9.21 1.66
C ALA A 851 -28.54 8.04 0.82
N ALA A 852 -29.86 7.86 0.77
CA ALA A 852 -30.51 6.72 0.12
C ALA A 852 -30.13 6.52 -1.37
N HIS A 853 -29.85 7.60 -2.09
CA HIS A 853 -29.38 7.55 -3.48
C HIS A 853 -27.92 7.05 -3.67
N ALA A 854 -27.25 6.61 -2.60
CA ALA A 854 -25.92 5.97 -2.61
C ALA A 854 -24.74 6.80 -3.18
N ARG A 855 -24.94 8.08 -3.49
CA ARG A 855 -23.90 8.94 -4.08
C ARG A 855 -23.14 9.80 -3.07
N LEU A 856 -23.79 10.19 -1.96
CA LEU A 856 -23.19 11.07 -0.96
C LEU A 856 -23.08 10.37 0.40
N ALA A 857 -21.95 10.62 1.06
CA ALA A 857 -21.71 10.29 2.45
C ALA A 857 -21.32 11.53 3.26
N VAL A 858 -21.57 11.50 4.55
CA VAL A 858 -21.06 12.49 5.49
C VAL A 858 -20.34 11.82 6.64
N SER A 859 -19.24 12.42 7.09
CA SER A 859 -18.54 12.01 8.31
C SER A 859 -18.43 13.15 9.30
N GLY A 860 -18.60 12.85 10.58
CA GLY A 860 -18.22 13.73 11.68
C GLY A 860 -16.80 13.46 12.16
N GLN A 861 -16.08 14.50 12.59
CA GLN A 861 -14.72 14.40 13.10
C GLN A 861 -14.62 14.76 14.58
N SER A 862 -13.55 14.28 15.22
CA SER A 862 -13.22 14.58 16.63
C SER A 862 -12.95 16.06 16.92
N ASP A 863 -12.58 16.85 15.92
CA ASP A 863 -12.34 18.30 16.01
C ASP A 863 -13.64 19.13 15.89
N GLY A 864 -14.76 18.52 15.49
CA GLY A 864 -16.04 19.19 15.26
C GLY A 864 -16.35 19.53 13.81
N THR A 865 -15.44 19.21 12.90
CA THR A 865 -15.65 19.33 11.46
C THR A 865 -16.62 18.24 10.97
N LEU A 866 -17.33 18.57 9.90
CA LEU A 866 -18.14 17.67 9.09
C LEU A 866 -17.60 17.63 7.67
N ARG A 867 -17.50 16.45 7.06
CA ARG A 867 -17.01 16.30 5.68
C ARG A 867 -18.02 15.58 4.82
N VAL A 868 -18.27 16.11 3.62
CA VAL A 868 -19.19 15.56 2.63
C VAL A 868 -18.42 14.96 1.48
N TRP A 869 -18.73 13.70 1.16
CA TRP A 869 -18.00 12.87 0.22
C TRP A 869 -18.87 12.50 -0.96
N ASP A 870 -18.35 12.63 -2.18
CA ASP A 870 -18.93 11.99 -3.35
C ASP A 870 -18.34 10.57 -3.44
N LEU A 871 -19.18 9.55 -3.39
CA LEU A 871 -18.73 8.16 -3.35
C LEU A 871 -18.29 7.63 -4.72
N ASP A 872 -18.66 8.29 -5.82
CA ASP A 872 -18.23 7.90 -7.16
C ASP A 872 -16.78 8.34 -7.41
N SER A 873 -16.44 9.60 -7.14
CA SER A 873 -15.04 10.09 -7.21
C SER A 873 -14.22 9.67 -5.99
N GLY A 874 -14.86 9.58 -4.82
CA GLY A 874 -14.24 9.39 -3.51
C GLY A 874 -13.50 10.63 -2.98
N GLU A 875 -13.80 11.79 -3.54
CA GLU A 875 -13.24 13.06 -3.11
C GLU A 875 -14.10 13.71 -2.02
N CYS A 876 -13.44 14.39 -1.08
CA CYS A 876 -14.11 15.29 -0.15
C CYS A 876 -14.58 16.55 -0.89
N THR A 877 -15.88 16.64 -1.17
CA THR A 877 -16.46 17.79 -1.89
C THR A 877 -16.58 19.03 -1.02
N ARG A 878 -16.79 18.86 0.30
CA ARG A 878 -16.93 19.98 1.26
C ARG A 878 -16.43 19.59 2.65
N ALA A 879 -15.78 20.53 3.33
CA ALA A 879 -15.48 20.49 4.75
C ALA A 879 -16.20 21.65 5.45
N ILE A 880 -16.92 21.37 6.53
CA ILE A 880 -17.82 22.30 7.21
C ILE A 880 -17.46 22.30 8.69
N GLU A 881 -16.95 23.41 9.20
CA GLU A 881 -16.83 23.63 10.64
C GLU A 881 -18.23 23.86 11.23
N ASP A 882 -18.73 22.92 12.04
CA ASP A 882 -20.11 22.99 12.56
C ASP A 882 -20.20 23.05 14.09
N HIS A 883 -19.28 22.37 14.78
CA HIS A 883 -19.17 22.41 16.24
C HIS A 883 -17.76 22.83 16.68
N PRO A 884 -17.62 23.51 17.83
CA PRO A 884 -16.32 23.90 18.38
C PRO A 884 -15.54 22.72 19.01
N SER A 885 -16.12 21.52 18.98
CA SER A 885 -15.60 20.28 19.57
C SER A 885 -16.23 19.10 18.84
N ARG A 886 -15.88 17.87 19.23
CA ARG A 886 -16.29 16.59 18.62
C ARG A 886 -17.75 16.55 18.14
N ALA A 887 -17.90 16.29 16.84
CA ALA A 887 -19.14 15.94 16.15
C ALA A 887 -19.41 14.44 16.31
N ALA A 888 -20.12 14.04 17.37
CA ALA A 888 -20.20 12.65 17.80
C ALA A 888 -21.11 11.75 16.97
N GLU A 889 -22.20 12.25 16.40
CA GLU A 889 -23.11 11.48 15.55
C GLU A 889 -23.57 12.34 14.38
N VAL A 890 -23.70 11.73 13.20
CA VAL A 890 -24.11 12.42 11.98
C VAL A 890 -25.13 11.60 11.21
N ALA A 891 -26.09 12.27 10.59
CA ALA A 891 -27.06 11.65 9.70
C ALA A 891 -27.30 12.52 8.46
N LEU A 892 -27.55 11.89 7.33
CA LEU A 892 -27.88 12.54 6.07
C LEU A 892 -29.34 12.20 5.72
N SER A 893 -30.10 13.17 5.21
CA SER A 893 -31.45 12.90 4.74
C SER A 893 -31.42 12.06 3.46
N ASP A 894 -32.47 11.29 3.20
CA ASP A 894 -32.55 10.39 2.03
C ASP A 894 -32.37 11.11 0.69
N ASP A 895 -32.85 12.37 0.61
CA ASP A 895 -32.72 13.25 -0.55
C ASP A 895 -31.34 13.93 -0.65
N GLY A 896 -30.44 13.72 0.32
CA GLY A 896 -29.11 14.31 0.37
C GLY A 896 -29.08 15.83 0.57
N ARG A 897 -30.19 16.47 0.95
CA ARG A 897 -30.26 17.93 1.09
C ARG A 897 -29.95 18.43 2.48
N TYR A 898 -30.22 17.63 3.51
CA TYR A 898 -30.07 18.02 4.90
C TYR A 898 -29.15 17.07 5.66
N LEU A 899 -28.38 17.68 6.55
CA LEU A 899 -27.51 16.99 7.49
C LEU A 899 -27.99 17.28 8.91
N LEU A 900 -27.95 16.25 9.77
CA LEU A 900 -28.02 16.38 11.22
C LEU A 900 -26.67 16.03 11.84
N CYS A 901 -26.25 16.80 12.83
CA CYS A 901 -25.06 16.51 13.61
C CYS A 901 -25.36 16.73 15.10
N TYR A 902 -24.77 15.88 15.94
CA TYR A 902 -24.72 16.07 17.39
C TYR A 902 -23.29 16.37 17.85
N GLY A 903 -23.09 17.56 18.43
CA GLY A 903 -21.84 17.98 19.08
C GLY A 903 -21.83 17.66 20.57
N THR A 904 -20.64 17.39 21.13
CA THR A 904 -20.51 16.97 22.55
C THR A 904 -20.12 18.09 23.52
N ARG A 905 -19.56 19.21 23.05
CA ARG A 905 -19.19 20.35 23.92
C ARG A 905 -19.31 21.68 23.14
N PRO A 906 -20.38 22.47 23.34
CA PRO A 906 -21.56 22.14 24.14
C PRO A 906 -22.39 21.02 23.48
N HIS A 907 -23.21 20.32 24.28
CA HIS A 907 -24.19 19.37 23.77
C HIS A 907 -25.24 20.10 22.92
N ALA A 908 -25.19 19.92 21.60
CA ALA A 908 -26.08 20.62 20.67
C ALA A 908 -26.33 19.77 19.43
N ILE A 909 -27.57 19.77 18.93
CA ILE A 909 -27.93 19.17 17.65
C ILE A 909 -28.09 20.29 16.63
N THR A 910 -27.44 20.16 15.48
CA THR A 910 -27.56 21.09 14.37
C THR A 910 -28.19 20.40 13.17
N ARG A 911 -29.08 21.13 12.50
CA ARG A 911 -29.59 20.78 11.17
C ARG A 911 -29.00 21.76 10.16
N ARG A 912 -28.42 21.24 9.08
CA ARG A 912 -27.81 22.03 8.03
C ARG A 912 -28.33 21.67 6.66
N GLN A 913 -28.57 22.65 5.81
CA GLN A 913 -28.85 22.44 4.40
C GLN A 913 -27.51 22.38 3.63
N LEU A 914 -27.32 21.39 2.76
CA LEU A 914 -26.06 21.25 2.03
C LEU A 914 -25.91 22.30 0.92
N ASP A 915 -26.96 22.64 0.17
CA ASP A 915 -26.87 23.60 -0.94
C ASP A 915 -26.94 25.09 -0.51
N GLY A 916 -26.81 25.40 0.78
CA GLY A 916 -26.82 26.78 1.26
C GLY A 916 -26.24 26.97 2.65
N ASP A 917 -26.31 28.19 3.18
CA ASP A 917 -25.75 28.55 4.49
C ASP A 917 -26.70 28.31 5.68
N GLY A 918 -27.83 27.64 5.43
CA GLY A 918 -28.87 27.40 6.42
C GLY A 918 -28.41 26.40 7.50
N ARG A 919 -27.92 26.93 8.64
CA ARG A 919 -27.68 26.18 9.88
C ARG A 919 -28.73 26.56 10.92
N ARG A 920 -29.43 25.57 11.47
CA ARG A 920 -30.40 25.73 12.55
C ARG A 920 -30.03 24.82 13.72
N GLN A 921 -29.98 25.38 14.92
CA GLN A 921 -29.88 24.57 16.14
C GLN A 921 -31.26 24.01 16.48
N VAL A 922 -31.32 22.71 16.73
CA VAL A 922 -32.50 22.03 17.28
C VAL A 922 -32.43 22.18 18.80
N SER A 923 -33.53 22.60 19.45
CA SER A 923 -33.51 23.06 20.85
C SER A 923 -34.26 22.14 21.82
N PRO A 924 -33.80 20.90 22.04
CA PRO A 924 -34.47 19.99 22.95
C PRO A 924 -34.02 20.26 24.41
N HIS A 925 -34.95 20.19 25.36
CA HIS A 925 -34.82 20.74 26.73
C HIS A 925 -34.30 19.74 27.79
N TRP A 926 -33.68 18.64 27.39
CA TRP A 926 -33.26 17.55 28.27
C TRP A 926 -31.81 17.11 27.97
N ASP A 927 -31.29 16.06 28.64
CA ASP A 927 -29.95 15.51 28.34
C ASP A 927 -30.00 14.61 27.07
N LEU A 928 -29.82 15.27 25.92
CA LEU A 928 -29.84 14.69 24.57
C LEU A 928 -28.42 14.51 24.02
N THR A 929 -28.03 13.48 23.28
CA THR A 929 -28.71 12.33 22.68
C THR A 929 -27.58 11.48 22.12
N ARG A 930 -27.52 10.20 22.46
CA ARG A 930 -26.47 9.29 21.98
C ARG A 930 -26.65 8.88 20.52
N THR A 931 -27.84 9.06 19.96
CA THR A 931 -28.16 8.67 18.57
C THR A 931 -29.15 9.67 17.97
N VAL A 932 -28.89 10.07 16.73
CA VAL A 932 -29.68 11.03 15.94
C VAL A 932 -29.86 10.46 14.53
N LEU A 933 -31.10 10.32 14.07
CA LEU A 933 -31.42 9.78 12.75
C LEU A 933 -32.56 10.56 12.11
N PHE A 934 -32.52 10.73 10.79
CA PHE A 934 -33.70 11.18 10.04
C PHE A 934 -34.76 10.07 9.99
N THR A 935 -36.03 10.47 9.95
CA THR A 935 -37.08 9.61 9.40
C THR A 935 -37.13 9.75 7.88
N GLY A 936 -37.63 8.75 7.16
CA GLY A 936 -37.64 8.74 5.68
C GLY A 936 -38.43 9.89 5.02
N ASP A 937 -39.15 10.72 5.79
CA ASP A 937 -39.80 11.94 5.31
C ASP A 937 -38.86 13.17 5.27
N GLY A 938 -37.65 13.08 5.84
CA GLY A 938 -36.66 14.17 5.90
C GLY A 938 -37.06 15.38 6.77
N ARG A 939 -38.29 15.42 7.27
CA ARG A 939 -38.84 16.49 8.13
C ARG A 939 -38.70 16.16 9.61
N HIS A 940 -38.79 14.88 9.97
CA HIS A 940 -38.66 14.46 11.36
C HIS A 940 -37.33 13.75 11.63
N ALA A 941 -36.95 13.71 12.91
CA ALA A 941 -35.82 12.96 13.40
C ALA A 941 -36.21 12.07 14.58
N LEU A 942 -35.55 10.92 14.72
CA LEU A 942 -35.58 10.10 15.92
C LEU A 942 -34.40 10.46 16.82
N LEU A 943 -34.70 10.83 18.05
CA LEU A 943 -33.74 11.29 19.06
C LEU A 943 -33.79 10.37 20.29
N GLY A 944 -32.68 9.73 20.64
CA GLY A 944 -32.55 8.87 21.82
C GLY A 944 -31.40 9.27 22.77
N GLY A 945 -31.61 9.15 24.08
CA GLY A 945 -30.61 9.55 25.09
C GLY A 945 -30.70 8.79 26.41
N ARG A 946 -29.97 9.27 27.43
CA ARG A 946 -29.82 8.59 28.73
C ARG A 946 -31.12 8.40 29.51
N GLU A 947 -32.12 9.27 29.28
CA GLU A 947 -33.45 9.17 29.90
C GLU A 947 -34.24 7.94 29.46
N GLY A 948 -33.84 7.32 28.35
CA GLY A 948 -34.46 6.10 27.85
C GLY A 948 -35.80 6.28 27.16
N THR A 949 -36.12 7.51 26.73
CA THR A 949 -37.26 7.80 25.86
C THR A 949 -36.74 8.17 24.47
N VAL A 950 -37.24 7.50 23.43
CA VAL A 950 -37.01 7.88 22.03
C VAL A 950 -38.08 8.87 21.61
N ARG A 951 -37.69 10.02 21.07
CA ARG A 951 -38.62 11.07 20.67
C ARG A 951 -38.57 11.27 19.16
N ARG A 952 -39.73 11.29 18.50
CA ARG A 952 -39.86 11.77 17.12
C ARG A 952 -40.03 13.28 17.17
N TRP A 953 -39.04 13.98 16.64
CA TRP A 953 -38.93 15.44 16.67
C TRP A 953 -39.25 16.03 15.30
N ASP A 954 -40.08 17.07 15.25
CA ASP A 954 -40.29 17.85 14.03
C ASP A 954 -39.17 18.89 13.91
N LEU A 955 -38.37 18.82 12.84
CA LEU A 955 -37.21 19.68 12.63
C LEU A 955 -37.58 21.07 12.06
N GLU A 956 -38.80 21.24 11.55
CA GLU A 956 -39.31 22.52 11.08
C GLU A 956 -39.94 23.32 12.22
N GLU A 957 -40.75 22.65 13.05
CA GLU A 957 -41.46 23.27 14.17
C GLU A 957 -40.65 23.24 15.48
N ASP A 958 -39.51 22.54 15.50
CA ASP A 958 -38.61 22.35 16.65
C ASP A 958 -39.36 21.88 17.91
N ARG A 959 -40.19 20.84 17.75
CA ARG A 959 -40.99 20.28 18.83
C ARG A 959 -41.07 18.76 18.78
N CYS A 960 -41.25 18.15 19.95
CA CYS A 960 -41.56 16.73 20.06
C CYS A 960 -42.97 16.45 19.50
N VAL A 961 -43.06 15.56 18.52
CA VAL A 961 -44.34 15.09 17.95
C VAL A 961 -44.87 13.90 18.73
N SER A 962 -43.99 12.96 19.06
CA SER A 962 -44.32 11.77 19.85
C SER A 962 -43.12 11.26 20.63
N ALA A 963 -43.38 10.55 21.72
CA ALA A 963 -42.38 9.96 22.60
C ALA A 963 -42.68 8.47 22.81
N ILE A 964 -41.63 7.65 22.77
CA ILE A 964 -41.68 6.19 22.77
C ILE A 964 -40.79 5.72 23.93
N GLY A 965 -41.35 4.98 24.90
CA GLY A 965 -40.61 4.50 26.05
C GLY A 965 -41.47 4.08 27.24
N PRO A 966 -40.84 3.70 28.37
CA PRO A 966 -39.38 3.67 28.58
C PRO A 966 -38.70 2.48 27.89
N ALA A 967 -37.60 2.73 27.18
CA ALA A 967 -36.77 1.75 26.48
C ALA A 967 -35.41 1.49 27.17
N GLY A 968 -35.20 2.00 28.38
CA GLY A 968 -33.88 2.02 29.04
C GLY A 968 -32.93 3.04 28.37
N PRO A 969 -31.78 3.41 28.97
CA PRO A 969 -30.90 4.43 28.41
C PRO A 969 -30.43 4.05 27.00
N VAL A 970 -30.93 4.79 26.00
CA VAL A 970 -30.80 4.41 24.59
C VAL A 970 -29.38 4.66 24.10
N ASN A 971 -28.78 3.64 23.49
CA ASN A 971 -27.47 3.74 22.86
C ASN A 971 -27.54 3.74 21.34
N VAL A 972 -28.42 2.93 20.75
CA VAL A 972 -28.57 2.80 19.28
C VAL A 972 -30.05 2.67 18.89
N ILE A 973 -30.42 3.27 17.76
CA ILE A 973 -31.72 3.08 17.09
C ILE A 973 -31.44 2.59 15.67
N SER A 974 -32.18 1.58 15.21
CA SER A 974 -32.16 1.13 13.82
C SER A 974 -33.59 0.96 13.31
N PRO A 975 -34.11 1.93 12.52
CA PRO A 975 -35.46 1.86 11.96
C PRO A 975 -35.53 0.91 10.77
N SER A 976 -36.72 0.37 10.50
CA SER A 976 -37.04 -0.25 9.21
C SER A 976 -37.12 0.82 8.10
N PRO A 977 -36.92 0.45 6.82
CA PRO A 977 -36.96 1.41 5.71
C PRO A 977 -38.29 2.18 5.56
N ASP A 978 -39.41 1.58 5.99
CA ASP A 978 -40.72 2.23 6.00
C ASP A 978 -40.93 3.17 7.22
N GLY A 979 -39.96 3.24 8.13
CA GLY A 979 -40.01 4.07 9.34
C GLY A 979 -41.05 3.62 10.37
N ARG A 980 -41.65 2.43 10.21
CA ARG A 980 -42.71 1.93 11.09
C ARG A 980 -42.16 1.20 12.31
N LEU A 981 -41.14 0.39 12.14
CA LEU A 981 -40.52 -0.40 13.19
C LEU A 981 -39.13 0.11 13.52
N ALA A 982 -38.63 -0.18 14.72
CA ALA A 982 -37.22 0.01 15.04
C ALA A 982 -36.71 -1.02 16.05
N ALA A 983 -35.47 -1.44 15.86
CA ALA A 983 -34.66 -2.06 16.91
C ALA A 983 -34.01 -0.94 17.74
N ILE A 984 -34.22 -0.95 19.06
CA ILE A 984 -33.67 0.03 20.00
C ILE A 984 -32.81 -0.72 21.00
N GLY A 985 -31.51 -0.45 21.01
CA GLY A 985 -30.54 -1.06 21.93
C GLY A 985 -30.18 -0.11 23.07
N ASP A 986 -30.13 -0.63 24.29
CA ASP A 986 -29.86 0.14 25.50
C ASP A 986 -28.45 -0.11 26.09
N CYS A 987 -28.09 0.65 27.12
CA CYS A 987 -26.80 0.48 27.81
C CYS A 987 -26.75 -0.70 28.80
N THR A 988 -27.83 -1.47 28.93
CA THR A 988 -27.96 -2.60 29.85
C THR A 988 -27.97 -3.95 29.13
N GLY A 989 -27.85 -3.94 27.80
CA GLY A 989 -27.80 -5.14 26.96
C GLY A 989 -29.15 -5.62 26.47
N VAL A 990 -30.17 -4.76 26.53
CA VAL A 990 -31.51 -5.04 26.04
C VAL A 990 -31.68 -4.44 24.64
N VAL A 991 -32.22 -5.24 23.73
CA VAL A 991 -32.69 -4.78 22.42
C VAL A 991 -34.20 -4.94 22.37
N GLY A 992 -34.92 -3.84 22.13
CA GLY A 992 -36.36 -3.85 21.95
C GLY A 992 -36.75 -3.68 20.48
N LEU A 993 -37.72 -4.44 20.00
CA LEU A 993 -38.44 -4.16 18.75
C LEU A 993 -39.65 -3.28 19.08
N TRP A 994 -39.76 -2.12 18.45
CA TRP A 994 -40.79 -1.13 18.72
C TRP A 994 -41.60 -0.80 17.47
N ASP A 995 -42.91 -0.62 17.65
CA ASP A 995 -43.77 0.04 16.67
C ASP A 995 -43.71 1.55 16.94
N LEU A 996 -43.08 2.29 16.03
CA LEU A 996 -42.86 3.73 16.16
C LEU A 996 -44.14 4.55 15.99
N VAL A 997 -45.17 3.99 15.34
CA VAL A 997 -46.46 4.66 15.13
C VAL A 997 -47.36 4.45 16.35
N ALA A 998 -47.46 3.21 16.83
CA ALA A 998 -48.27 2.87 17.98
C ALA A 998 -47.59 3.20 19.32
N GLY A 999 -46.28 3.47 19.32
CA GLY A 999 -45.50 3.82 20.53
C GLY A 999 -45.37 2.67 21.53
N ARG A 1000 -45.46 1.42 21.08
CA ARG A 1000 -45.42 0.23 21.95
C ARG A 1000 -44.26 -0.70 21.63
N ASN A 1001 -43.69 -1.30 22.67
CA ASN A 1001 -42.73 -2.38 22.52
C ASN A 1001 -43.47 -3.64 22.03
N LEU A 1002 -43.01 -4.21 20.93
CA LEU A 1002 -43.51 -5.45 20.36
C LEU A 1002 -42.74 -6.66 20.90
N ARG A 1003 -41.43 -6.49 21.11
CA ARG A 1003 -40.54 -7.55 21.58
C ARG A 1003 -39.39 -6.98 22.40
N THR A 1004 -38.92 -7.75 23.36
CA THR A 1004 -37.72 -7.44 24.14
C THR A 1004 -36.78 -8.64 24.12
N TRP A 1005 -35.57 -8.46 23.61
CA TRP A 1005 -34.49 -9.43 23.62
C TRP A 1005 -33.45 -9.01 24.64
N LYS A 1006 -33.12 -9.92 25.56
CA LYS A 1006 -32.16 -9.65 26.64
C LYS A 1006 -30.85 -10.37 26.34
N GLY A 1007 -29.80 -9.59 26.13
CA GLY A 1007 -28.44 -10.10 26.03
C GLY A 1007 -27.75 -10.21 27.40
N PRO A 1008 -26.42 -10.43 27.41
CA PRO A 1008 -25.59 -10.21 28.59
C PRO A 1008 -25.78 -8.76 29.07
N ARG A 1009 -25.71 -8.53 30.39
CA ARG A 1009 -26.03 -7.27 31.07
C ARG A 1009 -25.00 -6.15 30.77
N GLU A 1010 -24.76 -5.90 29.51
CA GLU A 1010 -23.63 -5.16 28.95
C GLU A 1010 -24.10 -4.26 27.79
N PRO A 1011 -23.55 -3.05 27.63
CA PRO A 1011 -24.07 -2.07 26.67
C PRO A 1011 -24.16 -2.59 25.23
N ILE A 1012 -25.27 -2.31 24.54
CA ILE A 1012 -25.39 -2.56 23.09
C ILE A 1012 -24.57 -1.52 22.33
N LEU A 1013 -23.57 -1.95 21.56
CA LEU A 1013 -22.74 -1.05 20.74
C LEU A 1013 -23.42 -0.67 19.43
N SER A 1014 -23.98 -1.66 18.75
CA SER A 1014 -24.68 -1.50 17.48
C SER A 1014 -25.82 -2.51 17.36
N ALA A 1015 -26.90 -2.10 16.69
CA ALA A 1015 -28.01 -2.97 16.34
C ALA A 1015 -28.50 -2.64 14.93
N CYS A 1016 -29.07 -3.62 14.25
CA CYS A 1016 -29.62 -3.47 12.90
C CYS A 1016 -30.89 -4.31 12.72
N LEU A 1017 -31.98 -3.70 12.25
CA LEU A 1017 -33.23 -4.39 11.90
C LEU A 1017 -33.23 -4.76 10.40
N SER A 1018 -33.73 -5.95 10.04
CA SER A 1018 -33.96 -6.31 8.65
C SER A 1018 -35.06 -5.46 8.02
N ALA A 1019 -35.02 -5.27 6.70
CA ALA A 1019 -35.98 -4.43 6.00
C ALA A 1019 -37.46 -4.88 6.19
N ASP A 1020 -37.68 -6.19 6.34
CA ASP A 1020 -38.99 -6.78 6.60
C ASP A 1020 -39.39 -6.83 8.08
N GLY A 1021 -38.52 -6.34 8.98
CA GLY A 1021 -38.74 -6.30 10.43
C GLY A 1021 -38.71 -7.66 11.14
N ARG A 1022 -38.35 -8.75 10.44
CA ARG A 1022 -38.36 -10.11 11.00
C ARG A 1022 -37.13 -10.44 11.81
N LEU A 1023 -35.97 -9.91 11.44
CA LEU A 1023 -34.68 -10.23 12.06
C LEU A 1023 -34.03 -8.97 12.63
N ALA A 1024 -33.27 -9.12 13.72
CA ALA A 1024 -32.41 -8.08 14.23
C ALA A 1024 -31.01 -8.62 14.57
N LEU A 1025 -29.97 -7.82 14.35
CA LEU A 1025 -28.62 -8.08 14.80
C LEU A 1025 -28.26 -7.16 15.96
N SER A 1026 -27.44 -7.65 16.90
CA SER A 1026 -26.86 -6.82 17.95
C SER A 1026 -25.43 -7.20 18.31
N THR A 1027 -24.71 -6.22 18.85
CA THR A 1027 -23.33 -6.32 19.35
C THR A 1027 -23.26 -5.74 20.75
N HIS A 1028 -22.35 -6.23 21.60
CA HIS A 1028 -22.30 -5.91 23.03
C HIS A 1028 -20.89 -5.46 23.44
N MET A 1029 -20.79 -4.62 24.47
CA MET A 1029 -19.52 -4.21 25.07
C MET A 1029 -19.17 -5.11 26.25
N VAL A 1030 -18.24 -6.04 26.08
CA VAL A 1030 -17.80 -6.92 27.18
C VAL A 1030 -16.77 -6.20 28.08
N THR A 1031 -17.00 -6.18 29.39
CA THR A 1031 -16.14 -5.46 30.38
C THR A 1031 -15.16 -6.36 31.13
N SER A 1032 -15.31 -7.69 31.03
CA SER A 1032 -14.29 -8.62 31.54
C SER A 1032 -13.09 -8.63 30.61
N SER A 1033 -11.89 -8.41 31.17
CA SER A 1033 -10.58 -8.29 30.52
C SER A 1033 -10.07 -9.53 29.75
N GLY A 1034 -10.96 -10.41 29.29
CA GLY A 1034 -10.63 -11.64 28.58
C GLY A 1034 -10.91 -11.54 27.09
N ALA A 1035 -9.87 -11.68 26.28
CA ALA A 1035 -9.88 -11.77 24.82
C ALA A 1035 -10.55 -13.07 24.32
N GLY A 1036 -11.86 -13.21 24.57
CA GLY A 1036 -12.73 -14.17 23.89
C GLY A 1036 -13.29 -13.60 22.59
N ASP A 1037 -13.78 -14.48 21.72
CA ASP A 1037 -14.53 -14.06 20.54
C ASP A 1037 -15.83 -13.38 20.99
N GLU A 1038 -16.14 -12.22 20.42
CA GLU A 1038 -17.39 -11.52 20.73
C GLU A 1038 -18.45 -11.84 19.70
N PRO A 1039 -19.52 -12.57 20.09
CA PRO A 1039 -20.53 -12.96 19.13
C PRO A 1039 -21.44 -11.79 18.78
N ILE A 1040 -21.67 -11.61 17.48
CA ILE A 1040 -22.82 -10.87 17.00
C ILE A 1040 -24.04 -11.77 17.23
N ARG A 1041 -25.15 -11.24 17.73
CA ARG A 1041 -26.37 -12.02 17.98
C ARG A 1041 -27.44 -11.74 16.94
N LEU A 1042 -28.06 -12.79 16.43
CA LEU A 1042 -29.25 -12.77 15.61
C LEU A 1042 -30.49 -13.01 16.47
N TRP A 1043 -31.48 -12.15 16.31
CA TRP A 1043 -32.78 -12.21 16.95
C TRP A 1043 -33.87 -12.36 15.90
N ASP A 1044 -34.91 -13.12 16.22
CA ASP A 1044 -36.12 -13.24 15.41
C ASP A 1044 -37.28 -12.55 16.15
N ALA A 1045 -38.03 -11.72 15.44
CA ALA A 1045 -39.22 -11.02 15.95
C ALA A 1045 -40.28 -11.98 16.52
N ALA A 1046 -40.36 -13.21 16.01
CA ALA A 1046 -41.25 -14.24 16.51
C ALA A 1046 -40.71 -14.97 17.77
N SER A 1047 -39.40 -14.88 18.07
CA SER A 1047 -38.72 -15.60 19.15
C SER A 1047 -38.24 -14.67 20.28
N GLU A 1048 -38.20 -15.17 21.52
CA GLU A 1048 -37.62 -14.44 22.67
C GLU A 1048 -36.14 -14.78 22.86
N HIS A 1049 -35.64 -15.77 22.13
CA HIS A 1049 -34.27 -16.27 22.25
C HIS A 1049 -33.42 -15.87 21.06
N CYS A 1050 -32.12 -15.77 21.30
CA CYS A 1050 -31.13 -15.62 20.25
C CYS A 1050 -31.20 -16.84 19.33
N VAL A 1051 -31.38 -16.58 18.03
CA VAL A 1051 -31.50 -17.64 17.01
C VAL A 1051 -30.12 -18.13 16.60
N ARG A 1052 -29.13 -17.23 16.59
CA ARG A 1052 -27.75 -17.56 16.23
C ARG A 1052 -26.75 -16.55 16.76
N GLU A 1053 -25.54 -17.04 17.00
CA GLU A 1053 -24.36 -16.23 17.27
C GLU A 1053 -23.35 -16.34 16.10
N PHE A 1054 -22.78 -15.21 15.67
CA PHE A 1054 -21.70 -15.15 14.68
C PHE A 1054 -20.38 -14.91 15.41
N VAL A 1055 -19.52 -15.92 15.43
CA VAL A 1055 -18.27 -15.94 16.19
C VAL A 1055 -17.10 -15.80 15.23
N GLY A 1056 -16.16 -14.90 15.53
CA GLY A 1056 -14.90 -14.81 14.81
C GLY A 1056 -14.12 -13.51 14.96
N HIS A 1057 -14.77 -12.40 15.35
CA HIS A 1057 -14.06 -11.15 15.66
C HIS A 1057 -13.26 -11.27 16.95
N VAL A 1058 -12.07 -10.66 16.98
CA VAL A 1058 -11.24 -10.57 18.18
C VAL A 1058 -11.47 -9.21 18.85
N GLY A 1059 -12.14 -9.20 20.00
CA GLY A 1059 -12.53 -7.97 20.71
C GLY A 1059 -13.84 -7.35 20.20
N TRP A 1060 -14.08 -6.08 20.57
CA TRP A 1060 -15.37 -5.40 20.35
C TRP A 1060 -15.78 -5.33 18.88
N VAL A 1061 -17.03 -5.72 18.61
CA VAL A 1061 -17.70 -5.47 17.32
C VAL A 1061 -18.45 -4.15 17.42
N SER A 1062 -17.90 -3.12 16.79
CA SER A 1062 -18.37 -1.73 16.88
C SER A 1062 -19.64 -1.48 16.07
N ALA A 1063 -19.80 -2.18 14.94
CA ALA A 1063 -20.90 -1.94 14.01
C ALA A 1063 -21.35 -3.22 13.30
N VAL A 1064 -22.65 -3.27 12.97
CA VAL A 1064 -23.26 -4.37 12.19
C VAL A 1064 -24.38 -3.85 11.29
N ARG A 1065 -24.47 -4.35 10.04
CA ARG A 1065 -25.55 -4.02 9.08
C ARG A 1065 -25.99 -5.24 8.28
N PHE A 1066 -27.28 -5.38 8.02
CA PHE A 1066 -27.81 -6.32 7.04
C PHE A 1066 -27.64 -5.80 5.61
N THR A 1067 -27.55 -6.71 4.63
CA THR A 1067 -27.95 -6.38 3.25
C THR A 1067 -29.47 -6.15 3.20
N PRO A 1068 -30.01 -5.38 2.23
CA PRO A 1068 -31.45 -5.09 2.16
C PRO A 1068 -32.35 -6.33 2.12
N ASP A 1069 -31.84 -7.45 1.58
CA ASP A 1069 -32.53 -8.74 1.51
C ASP A 1069 -32.33 -9.63 2.76
N ALA A 1070 -31.60 -9.14 3.77
CA ALA A 1070 -31.23 -9.82 5.01
C ALA A 1070 -30.57 -11.20 4.84
N ARG A 1071 -30.03 -11.51 3.65
CA ARG A 1071 -29.30 -12.77 3.41
C ARG A 1071 -27.88 -12.71 3.93
N PHE A 1072 -27.25 -11.54 3.86
CA PHE A 1072 -25.90 -11.32 4.35
C PHE A 1072 -25.88 -10.22 5.41
N ALA A 1073 -24.82 -10.22 6.21
CA ALA A 1073 -24.53 -9.16 7.15
C ALA A 1073 -23.06 -8.75 7.06
N PHE A 1074 -22.79 -7.47 7.26
CA PHE A 1074 -21.46 -6.92 7.46
C PHE A 1074 -21.26 -6.53 8.91
N SER A 1075 -20.07 -6.78 9.45
CA SER A 1075 -19.65 -6.33 10.77
C SER A 1075 -18.27 -5.71 10.72
N ALA A 1076 -17.96 -4.84 11.67
CA ALA A 1076 -16.65 -4.23 11.80
C ALA A 1076 -16.28 -4.05 13.27
N GLY A 1077 -15.00 -4.17 13.59
CA GLY A 1077 -14.56 -4.25 15.00
C GLY A 1077 -13.14 -3.77 15.29
N HIS A 1078 -12.76 -3.97 16.55
CA HIS A 1078 -11.45 -3.65 17.10
C HIS A 1078 -10.33 -4.56 16.59
N ASP A 1079 -10.66 -5.70 15.98
CA ASP A 1079 -9.66 -6.50 15.25
C ASP A 1079 -9.21 -5.85 13.93
N ARG A 1080 -9.73 -4.65 13.61
CA ARG A 1080 -9.41 -3.85 12.42
C ARG A 1080 -9.90 -4.46 11.12
N THR A 1081 -10.75 -5.48 11.23
CA THR A 1081 -11.34 -6.17 10.07
C THR A 1081 -12.79 -5.77 9.89
N VAL A 1082 -13.25 -5.92 8.65
CA VAL A 1082 -14.66 -5.93 8.30
C VAL A 1082 -14.99 -7.34 7.86
N ARG A 1083 -16.10 -7.93 8.32
CA ARG A 1083 -16.46 -9.31 7.99
C ARG A 1083 -17.82 -9.38 7.34
N MET A 1084 -17.94 -10.29 6.37
CA MET A 1084 -19.20 -10.63 5.74
C MET A 1084 -19.67 -12.00 6.22
N TRP A 1085 -20.94 -12.10 6.57
CA TRP A 1085 -21.57 -13.29 7.12
C TRP A 1085 -22.74 -13.73 6.27
N ASP A 1086 -22.90 -15.03 6.10
CA ASP A 1086 -24.17 -15.61 5.68
C ASP A 1086 -25.11 -15.69 6.89
N VAL A 1087 -26.23 -14.98 6.82
CA VAL A 1087 -27.18 -14.86 7.95
C VAL A 1087 -27.82 -16.22 8.26
N ALA A 1088 -28.10 -17.02 7.22
CA ALA A 1088 -28.83 -18.28 7.32
C ALA A 1088 -28.02 -19.44 7.89
N SER A 1089 -26.69 -19.43 7.81
CA SER A 1089 -25.78 -20.43 8.39
C SER A 1089 -24.92 -19.92 9.55
N GLY A 1090 -24.69 -18.60 9.65
CA GLY A 1090 -23.75 -18.02 10.61
C GLY A 1090 -22.29 -18.05 10.19
N ARG A 1091 -21.99 -18.57 8.99
CA ARG A 1091 -20.60 -18.67 8.52
C ARG A 1091 -20.06 -17.31 8.12
N CYS A 1092 -18.83 -17.03 8.55
CA CYS A 1092 -18.04 -15.95 7.97
C CYS A 1092 -17.66 -16.36 6.54
N LEU A 1093 -18.08 -15.58 5.55
CA LEU A 1093 -17.77 -15.81 4.15
C LEU A 1093 -16.47 -15.08 3.75
N HIS A 1094 -16.29 -13.85 4.22
CA HIS A 1094 -15.12 -13.03 3.91
C HIS A 1094 -14.64 -12.23 5.12
N VAL A 1095 -13.33 -12.08 5.22
CA VAL A 1095 -12.66 -11.11 6.09
C VAL A 1095 -12.00 -10.08 5.19
N LEU A 1096 -12.43 -8.83 5.29
CA LEU A 1096 -11.96 -7.70 4.51
C LEU A 1096 -10.96 -6.91 5.37
N GLU A 1097 -9.71 -6.96 4.96
CA GLU A 1097 -8.59 -6.31 5.65
C GLU A 1097 -8.19 -5.03 4.92
N GLY A 1098 -7.91 -3.98 5.69
CA GLY A 1098 -7.49 -2.70 5.12
C GLY A 1098 -7.34 -1.60 6.16
N HIS A 1099 -8.23 -1.56 7.17
CA HIS A 1099 -8.08 -0.60 8.26
C HIS A 1099 -6.83 -0.90 9.09
N ARG A 1100 -6.13 0.17 9.46
CA ARG A 1100 -4.91 0.13 10.28
C ARG A 1100 -5.20 0.21 11.77
N GLU A 1101 -6.35 0.79 12.11
CA GLU A 1101 -6.86 1.02 13.45
C GLU A 1101 -8.29 0.47 13.59
N TYR A 1102 -8.89 0.62 14.78
CA TYR A 1102 -10.24 0.14 15.07
C TYR A 1102 -11.28 0.70 14.11
N VAL A 1103 -12.11 -0.17 13.55
CA VAL A 1103 -13.24 0.24 12.70
C VAL A 1103 -14.44 0.49 13.59
N ARG A 1104 -14.93 1.73 13.62
CA ARG A 1104 -16.01 2.16 14.51
C ARG A 1104 -17.38 2.16 13.85
N HIS A 1105 -17.44 2.46 12.56
CA HIS A 1105 -18.70 2.60 11.83
C HIS A 1105 -18.64 1.87 10.50
N LEU A 1106 -19.79 1.35 10.07
CA LEU A 1106 -19.97 0.75 8.76
C LEU A 1106 -21.37 1.04 8.23
N GLU A 1107 -21.47 1.39 6.95
CA GLU A 1107 -22.73 1.61 6.25
C GLU A 1107 -22.67 1.05 4.83
N ILE A 1108 -23.71 0.35 4.40
CA ILE A 1108 -23.80 -0.26 3.07
C ILE A 1108 -24.67 0.60 2.16
N THR A 1109 -24.27 0.78 0.90
CA THR A 1109 -25.11 1.50 -0.05
C THR A 1109 -26.34 0.67 -0.43
N PRO A 1110 -27.54 1.27 -0.57
CA PRO A 1110 -28.76 0.53 -0.91
C PRO A 1110 -28.69 -0.24 -2.23
N ASP A 1111 -27.86 0.20 -3.18
CA ASP A 1111 -27.62 -0.49 -4.45
C ASP A 1111 -26.64 -1.68 -4.35
N LEU A 1112 -26.14 -1.97 -3.13
CA LEU A 1112 -25.16 -3.01 -2.83
C LEU A 1112 -23.83 -2.87 -3.59
N ARG A 1113 -23.56 -1.71 -4.20
CA ARG A 1113 -22.31 -1.46 -4.93
C ARG A 1113 -21.14 -1.24 -4.01
N ASN A 1114 -21.37 -0.54 -2.89
CA ASN A 1114 -20.31 -0.11 -2.00
C ASN A 1114 -20.64 -0.38 -0.53
N LEU A 1115 -19.58 -0.51 0.27
CA LEU A 1115 -19.61 -0.44 1.72
C LEU A 1115 -18.68 0.71 2.15
N VAL A 1116 -19.14 1.58 3.02
CA VAL A 1116 -18.35 2.67 3.61
C VAL A 1116 -18.03 2.32 5.04
N THR A 1117 -16.76 2.37 5.42
CA THR A 1117 -16.32 2.09 6.78
C THR A 1117 -15.45 3.22 7.30
N ALA A 1118 -15.52 3.48 8.60
CA ALA A 1118 -14.67 4.46 9.26
C ALA A 1118 -14.05 3.92 10.53
N GLY A 1119 -12.80 4.31 10.75
CA GLY A 1119 -12.06 4.03 11.96
C GLY A 1119 -11.22 5.22 12.42
N ASP A 1120 -10.35 4.96 13.37
CA ASP A 1120 -9.37 5.94 13.84
C ASP A 1120 -8.30 6.27 12.77
N ASP A 1121 -8.18 5.46 11.72
CA ASP A 1121 -7.32 5.67 10.54
C ASP A 1121 -8.03 6.34 9.35
N GLY A 1122 -9.29 6.78 9.50
CA GLY A 1122 -10.04 7.49 8.47
C GLY A 1122 -11.18 6.68 7.82
N LEU A 1123 -11.63 7.13 6.64
CA LEU A 1123 -12.71 6.49 5.87
C LEU A 1123 -12.17 5.60 4.76
N ARG A 1124 -12.83 4.46 4.54
CA ARG A 1124 -12.60 3.57 3.40
C ARG A 1124 -13.88 3.31 2.64
N LEU A 1125 -13.76 3.30 1.31
CA LEU A 1125 -14.82 2.87 0.40
C LEU A 1125 -14.44 1.51 -0.17
N TRP A 1126 -15.25 0.50 0.15
CA TRP A 1126 -15.17 -0.84 -0.39
C TRP A 1126 -16.10 -0.96 -1.59
N GLN A 1127 -15.60 -1.40 -2.73
CA GLN A 1127 -16.46 -1.82 -3.84
C GLN A 1127 -16.74 -3.32 -3.70
N LEU A 1128 -18.01 -3.70 -3.83
CA LEU A 1128 -18.49 -5.07 -3.67
C LEU A 1128 -18.72 -5.69 -5.06
N ASP A 1129 -18.10 -6.83 -5.33
CA ASP A 1129 -18.31 -7.63 -6.55
C ASP A 1129 -19.06 -8.91 -6.21
N TRP A 1130 -20.36 -8.91 -6.52
CA TRP A 1130 -21.28 -9.98 -6.18
C TRP A 1130 -21.32 -11.09 -7.23
N GLU A 1131 -21.48 -12.32 -6.77
CA GLU A 1131 -21.93 -13.43 -7.62
C GLU A 1131 -23.43 -13.34 -7.82
N LEU A 1132 -23.86 -13.46 -9.08
CA LEU A 1132 -25.25 -13.31 -9.48
C LEU A 1132 -25.84 -14.65 -9.94
N ALA A 1133 -27.10 -14.87 -9.61
CA ALA A 1133 -27.93 -15.92 -10.20
C ALA A 1133 -29.21 -15.32 -10.79
N ALA A 1134 -29.59 -15.79 -11.97
CA ALA A 1134 -30.88 -15.48 -12.57
C ALA A 1134 -31.85 -16.64 -12.28
N ASP A 1135 -32.92 -16.36 -11.53
CA ASP A 1135 -33.96 -17.35 -11.22
C ASP A 1135 -34.62 -17.87 -12.52
N GLY A 1136 -35.08 -19.12 -12.48
CA GLY A 1136 -35.83 -19.75 -13.58
C GLY A 1136 -37.28 -19.97 -13.18
N VAL A 1137 -38.18 -19.20 -13.82
CA VAL A 1137 -39.66 -19.21 -13.76
C VAL A 1137 -40.27 -19.50 -12.40
#